data_AF-A0A0D2GCS5-F1
#
_entry.id   AF-A0A0D2GCS5-F1
#
_cell.length_a   1.000
_cell.length_b   1.000
_cell.length_c   1.000
_cell.angle_alpha   90.00
_cell.angle_beta   90.00
_cell.angle_gamma   90.00
#
_symmetry.space_group_name_H-M   'P 1'
#
loop_
_entity.id
_entity.type
_entity.pdbx_description
1 polymer ?
#
loop_
_entity_poly.entity_id
_entity_poly.type
_entity_poly.pdbx_seq_one_letter_code
_entity_poly.pdbx_strand_id
1 'polypeptide(L)'
;MSTIDTPPKDYPSEITGYADPWIASPGDEVAIKVSCTEPEYSYRTVRVIQGVQEEHSPVKSLEEVSQIPSGMAPGRFQYARSGSYAIVKRLSLPSTLEGVEVSLFFQAHLPQAGHPQAIISNLNADTKTGLAVLIDDKGLVEAWVGTGSGVETVQTGFSPTRRRWVKLNVVIKGAECSITLQPVAYIVEKAPSAPSVKTTLASPVVASSTPFSDDLLIAATYADSPTSGFPRATHFFNGRIDSPTISVLKGTSTEVIAKYDFSRNISEDTVLDVSGNNFHGTLVNAPTRAVTGPDWNGGESDWTKAKYGYGAIHFHEDDLDDAKWETDFTIKIPQDARSGIYSVEVKSTNGKTSDMITFFVRPTPETTAATGAKVALVLSTFTYLAYANEQLSDRARSSSIDVGPSFDHSSIKRSEDFERLRRRRDLGLSNYDVHNDDSGTVFSSAKRPILNLRPGYVMWAFQRPRELSADSMMIGFLERQKIPYDIVTDHDLHLHGAAALAPYTTVMTGSHPEYPTVQSYNAYEDFARKGGNLMYLGGNGFYWVSAVDTARPWRLEVRRGDQGVRSYTLPGPERIMSLTGTQGGLWKSRGRSSHGLFGISFCAEGAGPGVPFKRTEKGLGPEFEWMFKDISREELIGEFGLGGGASGDEIDSFDLACGSPTNGVIVATSTGHPDDFGIVPEIVNFPITATLGTQTNEIRSDIVYYETDAGGAVFSVGSINWYCSLGWDDYQNNVAKLTENVIREFMSRAEKNAAAKGGVVVTS
;
A
#
# COMPACT_ATOMS: atom_id res chain seq x y z
N MET A 1 -5.12 -1.09 -24.22
CA MET A 1 -3.77 -0.88 -24.82
C MET A 1 -2.92 -2.04 -24.37
N SER A 2 -2.06 -2.60 -25.23
CA SER A 2 -1.29 -3.78 -24.83
C SER A 2 -0.18 -3.40 -23.85
N THR A 3 -0.03 -4.23 -22.82
CA THR A 3 1.08 -4.22 -21.87
C THR A 3 2.26 -5.02 -22.38
N ILE A 4 2.08 -5.79 -23.45
CA ILE A 4 3.14 -6.57 -24.08
C ILE A 4 4.18 -5.62 -24.66
N ASP A 5 5.44 -5.85 -24.32
CA ASP A 5 6.58 -5.05 -24.77
C ASP A 5 7.79 -5.95 -25.09
N THR A 6 8.83 -5.38 -25.69
CA THR A 6 10.11 -6.07 -25.85
C THR A 6 10.97 -5.83 -24.60
N PRO A 7 11.57 -6.88 -23.99
CA PRO A 7 12.53 -6.66 -22.92
C PRO A 7 13.63 -5.70 -23.37
N PRO A 8 14.16 -4.85 -22.47
CA PRO A 8 15.34 -4.05 -22.77
C PRO A 8 16.49 -4.90 -23.31
N LYS A 9 17.39 -4.27 -24.07
CA LYS A 9 18.60 -4.96 -24.53
C LYS A 9 19.40 -5.44 -23.31
N ASP A 10 19.94 -6.65 -23.39
CA ASP A 10 20.77 -7.28 -22.35
C ASP A 10 20.02 -7.49 -21.01
N TYR A 11 18.68 -7.53 -21.04
CA TYR A 11 17.85 -7.81 -19.87
C TYR A 11 17.99 -9.28 -19.41
N PRO A 12 18.18 -9.55 -18.10
CA PRO A 12 18.36 -10.90 -17.60
C PRO A 12 17.08 -11.74 -17.72
N SER A 13 17.24 -13.08 -17.64
CA SER A 13 16.09 -13.99 -17.60
C SER A 13 15.22 -13.72 -16.38
N GLU A 14 13.97 -13.31 -16.61
CA GLU A 14 13.04 -12.93 -15.56
C GLU A 14 11.65 -13.50 -15.84
N ILE A 15 11.02 -14.01 -14.79
CA ILE A 15 9.60 -14.32 -14.77
C ILE A 15 8.98 -13.74 -13.50
N THR A 16 7.82 -13.12 -13.63
CA THR A 16 7.02 -12.66 -12.49
C THR A 16 5.55 -12.53 -12.86
N GLY A 17 4.69 -12.33 -11.88
CA GLY A 17 3.26 -12.15 -12.12
C GLY A 17 2.48 -11.81 -10.86
N TYR A 18 1.17 -11.72 -11.06
CA TYR A 18 0.18 -11.52 -10.00
C TYR A 18 -1.11 -12.25 -10.34
N ALA A 19 -1.90 -12.49 -9.30
CA ALA A 19 -3.22 -13.09 -9.39
C ALA A 19 -4.30 -11.99 -9.20
N ASP A 20 -5.39 -12.08 -9.94
CA ASP A 20 -6.54 -11.17 -9.83
C ASP A 20 -7.86 -11.98 -9.84
N PRO A 21 -8.62 -12.02 -8.73
CA PRO A 21 -8.32 -11.38 -7.44
C PRO A 21 -7.16 -12.08 -6.70
N TRP A 22 -6.42 -11.32 -5.90
CA TRP A 22 -5.35 -11.86 -5.04
C TRP A 22 -5.87 -12.47 -3.73
N ILE A 23 -7.14 -12.26 -3.37
CA ILE A 23 -7.82 -12.93 -2.25
C ILE A 23 -9.12 -13.54 -2.79
N ALA A 24 -9.12 -14.85 -2.95
CA ALA A 24 -10.19 -15.63 -3.55
C ALA A 24 -10.88 -16.53 -2.52
N SER A 25 -12.04 -17.05 -2.88
CA SER A 25 -12.79 -18.06 -2.12
C SER A 25 -12.80 -19.40 -2.87
N PRO A 26 -13.01 -20.53 -2.19
CA PRO A 26 -13.35 -21.79 -2.83
C PRO A 26 -14.43 -21.61 -3.91
N GLY A 27 -14.17 -22.10 -5.12
CA GLY A 27 -15.06 -21.96 -6.27
C GLY A 27 -14.82 -20.75 -7.17
N ASP A 28 -14.09 -19.73 -6.69
CA ASP A 28 -13.79 -18.53 -7.48
C ASP A 28 -12.83 -18.85 -8.65
N GLU A 29 -12.94 -18.05 -9.69
CA GLU A 29 -11.96 -17.99 -10.78
C GLU A 29 -10.90 -16.93 -10.46
N VAL A 30 -9.64 -17.27 -10.70
CA VAL A 30 -8.49 -16.39 -10.47
C VAL A 30 -7.71 -16.26 -11.77
N ALA A 31 -7.63 -15.04 -12.29
CA ALA A 31 -6.82 -14.72 -13.45
C ALA A 31 -5.34 -14.64 -13.06
N ILE A 32 -4.49 -15.36 -13.78
CA ILE A 32 -3.04 -15.36 -13.58
C ILE A 32 -2.40 -14.57 -14.72
N LYS A 33 -1.63 -13.55 -14.36
CA LYS A 33 -1.05 -12.59 -15.30
C LYS A 33 0.47 -12.62 -15.15
N VAL A 34 1.17 -12.98 -16.23
CA VAL A 34 2.60 -13.29 -16.18
C VAL A 34 3.39 -12.42 -17.14
N SER A 35 4.52 -11.91 -16.68
CA SER A 35 5.57 -11.35 -17.52
C SER A 35 6.76 -12.32 -17.50
N CYS A 36 7.18 -12.81 -18.66
CA CYS A 36 8.29 -13.74 -18.81
C CYS A 36 9.16 -13.34 -20.01
N THR A 37 10.48 -13.30 -19.81
CA THR A 37 11.45 -13.03 -20.89
C THR A 37 11.77 -14.27 -21.72
N GLU A 38 11.55 -15.46 -21.15
CA GLU A 38 11.82 -16.73 -21.83
C GLU A 38 10.63 -17.13 -22.72
N PRO A 39 10.82 -17.94 -23.79
CA PRO A 39 9.76 -18.24 -24.75
C PRO A 39 8.56 -19.00 -24.18
N GLU A 40 8.76 -19.75 -23.11
CA GLU A 40 7.77 -20.65 -22.54
C GLU A 40 8.08 -20.95 -21.08
N TYR A 41 7.04 -21.17 -20.28
CA TYR A 41 7.14 -21.57 -18.90
C TYR A 41 6.11 -22.64 -18.55
N SER A 42 6.45 -23.51 -17.60
CA SER A 42 5.49 -24.40 -16.96
C SER A 42 4.89 -23.72 -15.73
N TYR A 43 3.66 -24.11 -15.38
CA TYR A 43 2.97 -23.65 -14.18
C TYR A 43 2.28 -24.80 -13.45
N ARG A 44 2.24 -24.69 -12.12
CA ARG A 44 1.39 -25.51 -11.25
C ARG A 44 0.92 -24.69 -10.05
N THR A 45 -0.19 -25.09 -9.44
CA THR A 45 -0.72 -24.40 -8.25
C THR A 45 -0.38 -25.20 -7.01
N VAL A 46 0.16 -24.52 -6.00
CA VAL A 46 0.52 -25.10 -4.71
C VAL A 46 -0.13 -24.30 -3.58
N ARG A 47 -0.53 -25.00 -2.52
CA ARG A 47 -0.74 -24.41 -1.20
C ARG A 47 0.62 -24.33 -0.50
N VAL A 48 0.94 -23.17 0.03
CA VAL A 48 2.21 -22.88 0.71
C VAL A 48 2.00 -23.11 2.20
N ILE A 49 2.67 -24.13 2.73
CA ILE A 49 2.63 -24.44 4.17
C ILE A 49 3.73 -23.66 4.89
N GLN A 50 4.94 -23.75 4.37
CA GLN A 50 6.10 -22.99 4.82
C GLN A 50 6.91 -22.66 3.56
N GLY A 51 7.26 -21.38 3.38
CA GLY A 51 7.92 -20.90 2.16
C GLY A 51 9.42 -20.65 2.23
N VAL A 52 9.98 -20.55 3.44
CA VAL A 52 11.36 -20.12 3.71
C VAL A 52 12.32 -21.29 3.58
N GLN A 53 13.47 -21.06 2.93
CA GLN A 53 14.55 -22.03 2.81
C GLN A 53 15.88 -21.38 3.17
N GLU A 54 16.14 -21.26 4.47
CA GLU A 54 17.38 -20.74 5.06
C GLU A 54 17.97 -21.75 6.05
N GLU A 55 19.23 -21.54 6.45
CA GLU A 55 19.84 -22.33 7.52
C GLU A 55 19.00 -22.22 8.80
N HIS A 56 18.83 -23.34 9.53
CA HIS A 56 17.96 -23.47 10.72
C HIS A 56 16.47 -23.17 10.53
N SER A 57 16.02 -22.72 9.37
CA SER A 57 14.58 -22.64 9.09
C SER A 57 13.96 -24.04 8.99
N PRO A 58 12.64 -24.20 9.22
CA PRO A 58 11.94 -25.44 8.93
C PRO A 58 12.08 -25.80 7.44
N VAL A 59 11.94 -27.08 7.11
CA VAL A 59 12.00 -27.51 5.70
C VAL A 59 10.87 -26.86 4.91
N LYS A 60 11.20 -26.27 3.75
CA LYS A 60 10.22 -25.75 2.80
C LYS A 60 9.18 -26.80 2.46
N SER A 61 7.91 -26.44 2.60
CA SER A 61 6.79 -27.38 2.46
C SER A 61 5.70 -26.78 1.57
N LEU A 62 5.48 -27.43 0.43
CA LEU A 62 4.49 -27.06 -0.58
C LEU A 62 3.59 -28.26 -0.86
N GLU A 63 2.28 -28.04 -0.91
CA GLU A 63 1.28 -29.05 -1.24
C GLU A 63 0.70 -28.76 -2.62
N GLU A 64 0.83 -29.70 -3.56
CA GLU A 64 0.30 -29.51 -4.91
C GLU A 64 -1.22 -29.66 -4.94
N VAL A 65 -1.91 -28.68 -5.55
CA VAL A 65 -3.37 -28.67 -5.66
C VAL A 65 -3.76 -29.38 -6.95
N SER A 66 -3.73 -30.71 -6.93
CA SER A 66 -3.92 -31.57 -8.12
C SER A 66 -5.24 -31.36 -8.87
N GLN A 67 -6.28 -30.84 -8.21
CA GLN A 67 -7.56 -30.49 -8.84
C GLN A 67 -7.45 -29.31 -9.82
N ILE A 68 -6.41 -28.47 -9.68
CA ILE A 68 -6.11 -27.39 -10.62
C ILE A 68 -5.09 -27.93 -11.64
N PRO A 69 -5.44 -28.00 -12.94
CA PRO A 69 -4.51 -28.50 -13.94
C PRO A 69 -3.20 -27.69 -13.98
N SER A 70 -2.07 -28.39 -13.92
CA SER A 70 -0.77 -27.83 -14.31
C SER A 70 -0.64 -27.77 -15.84
N GLY A 71 0.21 -26.89 -16.35
CA GLY A 71 0.39 -26.78 -17.80
C GLY A 71 1.63 -26.02 -18.22
N MET A 72 1.64 -25.66 -19.50
CA MET A 72 2.65 -24.83 -20.14
C MET A 72 1.97 -23.63 -20.79
N ALA A 73 2.63 -22.49 -20.79
CA ALA A 73 2.13 -21.26 -21.38
C ALA A 73 3.26 -20.51 -22.10
N PRO A 74 2.95 -19.79 -23.20
CA PRO A 74 3.93 -18.98 -23.90
C PRO A 74 4.38 -17.82 -23.02
N GLY A 75 5.68 -17.57 -22.96
CA GLY A 75 6.22 -16.41 -22.28
C GLY A 75 6.11 -15.15 -23.13
N ARG A 76 5.77 -14.04 -22.48
CA ARG A 76 5.72 -12.71 -23.05
C ARG A 76 6.11 -11.69 -22.00
N PHE A 77 6.86 -10.67 -22.38
CA PHE A 77 7.24 -9.61 -21.46
C PHE A 77 6.11 -8.58 -21.36
N GLN A 78 5.65 -8.32 -20.13
CA GLN A 78 4.60 -7.33 -19.87
C GLN A 78 5.14 -6.21 -18.98
N TYR A 79 4.92 -4.98 -19.44
CA TYR A 79 5.37 -3.77 -18.76
C TYR A 79 4.16 -3.02 -18.19
N ALA A 80 4.19 -2.71 -16.90
CA ALA A 80 3.15 -1.92 -16.26
C ALA A 80 3.25 -0.45 -16.69
N ARG A 81 2.09 0.19 -16.93
CA ARG A 81 2.05 1.56 -17.45
C ARG A 81 1.65 2.52 -16.33
N SER A 82 2.64 2.91 -15.53
CA SER A 82 2.51 3.96 -14.51
C SER A 82 2.20 5.32 -15.15
N GLY A 83 1.68 6.23 -14.32
CA GLY A 83 1.30 7.60 -14.66
C GLY A 83 -0.18 7.83 -14.41
N SER A 84 -0.49 8.80 -13.55
CA SER A 84 -1.86 9.19 -13.24
C SER A 84 -2.33 10.39 -14.06
N TYR A 85 -3.61 10.38 -14.40
CA TYR A 85 -4.25 11.43 -15.19
C TYR A 85 -5.78 11.34 -15.05
N ALA A 86 -6.48 12.38 -15.49
CA ALA A 86 -7.93 12.31 -15.70
C ALA A 86 -8.24 12.20 -17.18
N ILE A 87 -9.28 11.44 -17.52
CA ILE A 87 -9.80 11.32 -18.88
C ILE A 87 -11.30 11.62 -18.89
N VAL A 88 -11.71 12.49 -19.79
CA VAL A 88 -13.11 12.78 -20.08
C VAL A 88 -13.37 12.32 -21.50
N LYS A 89 -14.20 11.29 -21.64
CA LYS A 89 -14.49 10.71 -22.95
C LYS A 89 -15.55 11.51 -23.67
N ARG A 90 -15.37 11.70 -24.99
CA ARG A 90 -16.38 12.32 -25.87
C ARG A 90 -16.77 13.74 -25.44
N LEU A 91 -15.80 14.58 -25.10
CA LEU A 91 -16.00 16.01 -24.95
C LEU A 91 -16.37 16.61 -26.32
N SER A 92 -17.65 16.84 -26.56
CA SER A 92 -18.13 17.40 -27.82
C SER A 92 -18.21 18.92 -27.73
N LEU A 93 -17.44 19.59 -28.57
CA LEU A 93 -17.55 21.02 -28.80
C LEU A 93 -18.55 21.31 -29.95
N PRO A 94 -19.19 22.48 -29.97
CA PRO A 94 -20.00 22.91 -31.12
C PRO A 94 -19.20 22.83 -32.43
N SER A 95 -19.86 22.45 -33.53
CA SER A 95 -19.24 22.29 -34.85
C SER A 95 -18.70 23.59 -35.45
N THR A 96 -19.20 24.73 -34.99
CA THR A 96 -18.68 26.07 -35.34
C THR A 96 -18.26 26.77 -34.06
N LEU A 97 -16.97 27.10 -33.96
CA LEU A 97 -16.38 27.82 -32.84
C LEU A 97 -15.93 29.19 -33.33
N GLU A 98 -16.45 30.27 -32.74
CA GLU A 98 -15.83 31.59 -32.93
C GLU A 98 -14.50 31.65 -32.15
N GLY A 99 -14.43 30.97 -31.01
CA GLY A 99 -13.22 30.75 -30.24
C GLY A 99 -13.44 29.85 -29.02
N VAL A 100 -12.35 29.48 -28.38
CA VAL A 100 -12.32 28.65 -27.16
C VAL A 100 -11.42 29.29 -26.12
N GLU A 101 -11.82 29.19 -24.86
CA GLU A 101 -11.05 29.57 -23.69
C GLU A 101 -10.85 28.35 -22.78
N VAL A 102 -9.60 28.06 -22.44
CA VAL A 102 -9.22 27.03 -21.47
C VAL A 102 -8.55 27.72 -20.29
N SER A 103 -9.07 27.50 -19.07
CA SER A 103 -8.49 28.06 -17.86
C SER A 103 -8.40 27.02 -16.75
N LEU A 104 -7.32 27.07 -15.96
CA LEU A 104 -7.11 26.21 -14.79
C LEU A 104 -6.05 26.84 -13.88
N PHE A 105 -5.88 26.29 -12.69
CA PHE A 105 -4.69 26.50 -11.88
C PHE A 105 -3.82 25.26 -11.92
N PHE A 106 -2.51 25.43 -12.03
CA PHE A 106 -1.55 24.35 -11.87
C PHE A 106 -0.40 24.73 -10.94
N GLN A 107 0.19 23.73 -10.29
CA GLN A 107 1.37 23.86 -9.45
C GLN A 107 2.34 22.75 -9.81
N ALA A 108 3.45 23.08 -10.49
CA ALA A 108 4.47 22.09 -10.86
C ALA A 108 5.31 21.69 -9.63
N HIS A 109 5.50 20.40 -9.41
CA HIS A 109 6.36 19.86 -8.34
C HIS A 109 7.71 19.35 -8.89
N LEU A 110 7.77 19.00 -10.17
CA LEU A 110 8.99 18.67 -10.90
C LEU A 110 9.11 19.48 -12.21
N PRO A 111 9.32 20.81 -12.17
CA PRO A 111 9.36 21.63 -13.38
C PRO A 111 10.55 21.30 -14.30
N GLN A 112 11.66 20.79 -13.77
CA GLN A 112 12.87 20.42 -14.51
C GLN A 112 13.00 18.89 -14.60
N ALA A 113 12.03 18.23 -15.21
CA ALA A 113 11.98 16.76 -15.29
C ALA A 113 12.89 16.16 -16.38
N GLY A 114 13.34 16.97 -17.34
CA GLY A 114 14.15 16.49 -18.48
C GLY A 114 13.34 15.77 -19.56
N HIS A 115 12.01 15.78 -19.46
CA HIS A 115 11.08 15.29 -20.47
C HIS A 115 9.77 16.12 -20.43
N PRO A 116 8.95 16.08 -21.50
CA PRO A 116 7.69 16.80 -21.53
C PRO A 116 6.68 16.31 -20.47
N GLN A 117 5.84 17.23 -19.99
CA GLN A 117 4.78 17.00 -19.01
C GLN A 117 3.52 17.78 -19.38
N ALA A 118 2.44 17.11 -19.76
CA ALA A 118 1.21 17.71 -20.24
C ALA A 118 0.28 18.10 -19.08
N ILE A 119 -0.08 19.38 -19.00
CA ILE A 119 -1.02 19.91 -18.00
C ILE A 119 -2.46 19.58 -18.42
N ILE A 120 -2.80 19.85 -19.68
CA ILE A 120 -4.12 19.55 -20.26
C ILE A 120 -3.98 19.35 -21.77
N SER A 121 -4.70 18.38 -22.33
CA SER A 121 -4.61 18.06 -23.76
C SER A 121 -5.91 17.46 -24.31
N ASN A 122 -6.33 17.94 -25.47
CA ASN A 122 -7.20 17.21 -26.39
C ASN A 122 -6.56 17.10 -27.79
N LEU A 123 -5.24 17.28 -27.87
CA LEU A 123 -4.52 17.30 -29.14
C LEU A 123 -4.52 15.91 -29.78
N ASN A 124 -4.93 15.87 -31.04
CA ASN A 124 -4.78 14.73 -31.93
C ASN A 124 -3.74 15.09 -32.99
N ALA A 125 -2.52 14.57 -32.84
CA ALA A 125 -1.41 14.88 -33.74
C ALA A 125 -1.62 14.34 -35.17
N ASP A 126 -2.35 13.22 -35.34
CA ASP A 126 -2.58 12.60 -36.65
C ASP A 126 -3.52 13.45 -37.53
N THR A 127 -4.61 13.93 -36.94
CA THR A 127 -5.54 14.87 -37.59
C THR A 127 -5.08 16.32 -37.51
N LYS A 128 -4.04 16.59 -36.70
CA LYS A 128 -3.47 17.92 -36.43
C LYS A 128 -4.53 18.89 -35.90
N THR A 129 -5.38 18.41 -35.00
CA THR A 129 -6.46 19.20 -34.38
C THR A 129 -6.37 19.18 -32.87
N GLY A 130 -6.94 20.19 -32.20
CA GLY A 130 -6.95 20.29 -30.74
C GLY A 130 -5.78 21.10 -30.17
N LEU A 131 -5.63 21.02 -28.85
CA LEU A 131 -4.69 21.80 -28.05
C LEU A 131 -4.03 20.89 -27.01
N ALA A 132 -2.72 21.05 -26.81
CA ALA A 132 -2.04 20.60 -25.61
C ALA A 132 -1.30 21.78 -24.97
N VAL A 133 -1.37 21.90 -23.64
CA VAL A 133 -0.50 22.80 -22.86
C VAL A 133 0.37 21.95 -21.96
N LEU A 134 1.67 22.18 -21.99
CA LEU A 134 2.66 21.32 -21.35
C LEU A 134 3.87 22.11 -20.88
N ILE A 135 4.67 21.47 -20.04
CA ILE A 135 6.03 21.87 -19.70
C ILE A 135 6.97 21.04 -20.59
N ASP A 136 7.86 21.68 -21.33
CA ASP A 136 8.83 21.02 -22.21
C ASP A 136 9.98 20.36 -21.43
N ASP A 137 10.91 19.72 -22.15
CA ASP A 137 12.09 19.06 -21.59
C ASP A 137 13.09 20.02 -20.91
N LYS A 138 12.97 21.33 -21.16
CA LYS A 138 13.76 22.41 -20.54
C LYS A 138 13.04 23.06 -19.36
N GLY A 139 11.84 22.60 -19.02
CA GLY A 139 11.05 23.15 -17.93
C GLY A 139 10.37 24.48 -18.25
N LEU A 140 10.02 24.71 -19.51
CA LEU A 140 9.29 25.89 -19.99
C LEU A 140 7.88 25.51 -20.42
N VAL A 141 6.90 26.36 -20.11
CA VAL A 141 5.52 26.14 -20.56
C VAL A 141 5.39 26.48 -22.05
N GLU A 142 4.77 25.60 -22.80
CA GLU A 142 4.41 25.80 -24.20
C GLU A 142 3.02 25.24 -24.51
N ALA A 143 2.47 25.62 -25.67
CA ALA A 143 1.26 25.02 -26.20
C ALA A 143 1.48 24.47 -27.60
N TRP A 144 0.92 23.29 -27.88
CA TRP A 144 0.84 22.71 -29.21
C TRP A 144 -0.58 22.88 -29.72
N VAL A 145 -0.73 23.60 -30.84
CA VAL A 145 -2.04 24.00 -31.37
C VAL A 145 -2.23 23.42 -32.77
N GLY A 146 -3.21 22.53 -32.90
CA GLY A 146 -3.58 21.93 -34.18
C GLY A 146 -4.43 22.86 -35.04
N THR A 147 -3.97 23.14 -36.26
CA THR A 147 -4.66 24.01 -37.24
C THR A 147 -5.33 23.22 -38.37
N GLY A 148 -5.36 21.89 -38.28
CA GLY A 148 -5.80 20.98 -39.34
C GLY A 148 -4.78 20.80 -40.47
N SER A 149 -3.96 21.82 -40.76
CA SER A 149 -2.85 21.73 -41.71
C SER A 149 -1.53 21.30 -41.07
N GLY A 150 -1.32 21.70 -39.81
CA GLY A 150 -0.14 21.41 -38.99
C GLY A 150 -0.44 21.54 -37.49
N VAL A 151 0.56 21.26 -36.67
CA VAL A 151 0.53 21.60 -35.24
C VAL A 151 1.62 22.65 -35.02
N GLU A 152 1.23 23.82 -34.54
CA GLU A 152 2.13 24.92 -34.26
C GLU A 152 2.45 24.98 -32.76
N THR A 153 3.73 25.23 -32.43
CA THR A 153 4.18 25.36 -31.05
C THR A 153 4.25 26.83 -30.66
N VAL A 154 3.53 27.20 -29.61
CA VAL A 154 3.54 28.55 -29.02
C VAL A 154 4.41 28.54 -27.77
N GLN A 155 5.59 29.13 -27.87
CA GLN A 155 6.55 29.26 -26.77
C GLN A 155 6.14 30.40 -25.83
N THR A 156 6.04 30.13 -24.53
CA THR A 156 5.73 31.18 -23.54
C THR A 156 6.98 31.77 -22.89
N GLY A 157 8.10 31.03 -22.89
CA GLY A 157 9.32 31.39 -22.17
C GLY A 157 9.17 31.37 -20.64
N PHE A 158 8.05 30.89 -20.11
CA PHE A 158 7.78 30.85 -18.68
C PHE A 158 8.28 29.54 -18.06
N SER A 159 9.15 29.64 -17.05
CA SER A 159 9.50 28.49 -16.20
C SER A 159 8.71 28.56 -14.88
N PRO A 160 7.82 27.59 -14.60
CA PRO A 160 7.05 27.59 -13.37
C PRO A 160 7.96 27.31 -12.17
N THR A 161 7.84 28.14 -11.13
CA THR A 161 8.55 27.91 -9.87
C THR A 161 7.99 26.68 -9.15
N ARG A 162 8.87 25.77 -8.70
CA ARG A 162 8.48 24.55 -7.96
C ARG A 162 7.56 24.90 -6.80
N ARG A 163 6.43 24.19 -6.68
CA ARG A 163 5.42 24.34 -5.61
C ARG A 163 4.84 25.76 -5.52
N ARG A 164 4.68 26.45 -6.64
CA ARG A 164 3.93 27.72 -6.74
C ARG A 164 2.76 27.58 -7.72
N TRP A 165 1.60 28.09 -7.32
CA TRP A 165 0.39 28.06 -8.15
C TRP A 165 0.49 29.07 -9.29
N VAL A 166 0.02 28.69 -10.47
CA VAL A 166 -0.08 29.52 -11.66
C VAL A 166 -1.47 29.38 -12.23
N LYS A 167 -2.15 30.49 -12.47
CA LYS A 167 -3.39 30.51 -13.25
C LYS A 167 -3.05 30.52 -14.73
N LEU A 168 -3.38 29.44 -15.42
CA LEU A 168 -3.29 29.31 -16.88
C LEU A 168 -4.58 29.82 -17.52
N ASN A 169 -4.45 30.60 -18.59
CA ASN A 169 -5.53 30.97 -19.47
C ASN A 169 -5.05 30.92 -20.92
N VAL A 170 -5.69 30.10 -21.74
CA VAL A 170 -5.46 30.01 -23.19
C VAL A 170 -6.73 30.43 -23.90
N VAL A 171 -6.63 31.41 -24.79
CA VAL A 171 -7.73 31.87 -25.63
C VAL A 171 -7.34 31.76 -27.09
N ILE A 172 -8.11 31.00 -27.85
CA ILE A 172 -7.94 30.84 -29.29
C ILE A 172 -9.19 31.37 -29.99
N LYS A 173 -9.04 32.36 -30.87
CA LYS A 173 -10.13 32.94 -31.67
C LYS A 173 -9.72 33.01 -33.14
N GLY A 174 -10.26 32.13 -33.96
CA GLY A 174 -9.80 31.95 -35.34
C GLY A 174 -8.32 31.52 -35.37
N ALA A 175 -7.46 32.35 -35.96
CA ALA A 175 -6.01 32.12 -35.98
C ALA A 175 -5.27 32.79 -34.81
N GLU A 176 -5.93 33.63 -34.01
CA GLU A 176 -5.30 34.31 -32.89
C GLU A 176 -5.23 33.39 -31.69
N CYS A 177 -4.04 33.15 -31.16
CA CYS A 177 -3.79 32.40 -29.94
C CYS A 177 -3.16 33.30 -28.89
N SER A 178 -3.71 33.30 -27.69
CA SER A 178 -3.13 34.00 -26.54
C SER A 178 -3.04 33.11 -25.33
N ILE A 179 -1.90 33.15 -24.65
CA ILE A 179 -1.59 32.37 -23.46
C ILE A 179 -1.16 33.33 -22.37
N THR A 180 -1.86 33.31 -21.24
CA THR A 180 -1.52 34.08 -20.05
C THR A 180 -1.24 33.12 -18.90
N LEU A 181 -0.08 33.29 -18.28
CA LEU A 181 0.37 32.52 -17.13
C LEU A 181 0.53 33.50 -15.97
N GLN A 182 -0.40 33.47 -15.01
CA GLN A 182 -0.39 34.39 -13.87
C GLN A 182 0.04 33.66 -12.60
N PRO A 183 1.30 33.83 -12.13
CA PRO A 183 1.73 33.28 -10.86
C PRO A 183 0.86 33.84 -9.72
N VAL A 184 0.38 32.96 -8.85
CA VAL A 184 -0.35 33.33 -7.63
C VAL A 184 0.68 33.65 -6.55
N ALA A 185 0.53 34.81 -5.92
CA ALA A 185 1.44 35.22 -4.85
C ALA A 185 1.37 34.21 -3.68
N TYR A 186 2.54 33.72 -3.26
CA TYR A 186 2.65 32.81 -2.12
C TYR A 186 2.80 33.62 -0.84
N ILE A 187 1.75 33.70 -0.03
CA ILE A 187 1.72 34.49 1.21
C ILE A 187 2.01 35.97 0.92
N VAL A 188 3.27 36.40 1.06
CA VAL A 188 3.75 37.77 0.74
C VAL A 188 4.95 37.76 -0.22
N GLU A 189 5.32 36.59 -0.74
CA GLU A 189 6.35 36.43 -1.76
C GLU A 189 5.93 37.18 -3.03
N LYS A 190 6.82 38.04 -3.53
CA LYS A 190 6.59 38.76 -4.78
C LYS A 190 6.52 37.76 -5.94
N ALA A 191 5.34 37.62 -6.52
CA ALA A 191 5.12 36.83 -7.72
C ALA A 191 5.96 37.38 -8.90
N PRO A 192 6.56 36.51 -9.73
CA PRO A 192 7.12 36.91 -11.02
C PRO A 192 6.09 37.61 -11.90
N SER A 193 6.54 38.41 -12.86
CA SER A 193 5.65 39.00 -13.85
C SER A 193 4.93 37.91 -14.64
N ALA A 194 3.61 38.04 -14.79
CA ALA A 194 2.81 37.14 -15.60
C ALA A 194 3.13 37.31 -17.09
N PRO A 195 3.78 36.35 -17.77
CA PRO A 195 3.92 36.46 -19.21
C PRO A 195 2.55 36.29 -19.88
N SER A 196 2.33 37.12 -20.88
CA SER A 196 1.21 37.01 -21.80
C SER A 196 1.77 37.01 -23.22
N VAL A 197 1.63 35.88 -23.91
CA VAL A 197 2.05 35.72 -25.30
C VAL A 197 0.82 35.78 -26.18
N LYS A 198 0.91 36.57 -27.26
CA LYS A 198 -0.09 36.62 -28.32
C LYS A 198 0.60 36.31 -29.63
N THR A 199 0.04 35.39 -30.40
CA THR A 199 0.56 34.99 -31.70
C THR A 199 -0.58 34.74 -32.68
N THR A 200 -0.31 34.94 -33.96
CA THR A 200 -1.20 34.58 -35.05
C THR A 200 -0.69 33.28 -35.66
N LEU A 201 -1.51 32.23 -35.60
CA LEU A 201 -1.27 30.92 -36.21
C LEU A 201 -1.37 31.02 -37.74
N ALA A 202 -0.72 30.12 -38.46
CA ALA A 202 -0.70 30.11 -39.92
C ALA A 202 -2.09 29.86 -40.54
N SER A 203 -2.99 29.22 -39.82
CA SER A 203 -4.39 29.03 -40.22
C SER A 203 -5.32 29.02 -39.00
N PRO A 204 -6.61 29.37 -39.19
CA PRO A 204 -7.59 29.27 -38.10
C PRO A 204 -7.64 27.87 -37.53
N VAL A 205 -7.78 27.77 -36.21
CA VAL A 205 -7.94 26.47 -35.53
C VAL A 205 -9.24 25.82 -35.98
N VAL A 206 -9.15 24.55 -36.35
CA VAL A 206 -10.29 23.73 -36.76
C VAL A 206 -10.74 22.91 -35.56
N ALA A 207 -11.99 23.07 -35.15
CA ALA A 207 -12.63 22.10 -34.27
C ALA A 207 -12.71 20.77 -35.03
N SER A 208 -12.12 19.69 -34.50
CA SER A 208 -12.25 18.36 -35.12
C SER A 208 -13.72 18.07 -35.39
N SER A 209 -14.08 17.87 -36.67
CA SER A 209 -15.39 17.34 -37.06
C SER A 209 -15.42 15.82 -37.08
N THR A 210 -14.33 15.17 -36.65
CA THR A 210 -14.16 13.71 -36.70
C THR A 210 -14.13 13.11 -35.29
N PRO A 211 -14.93 12.06 -35.00
CA PRO A 211 -15.04 11.46 -33.66
C PRO A 211 -13.81 10.65 -33.19
N PHE A 212 -12.62 10.86 -33.76
CA PHE A 212 -11.33 10.44 -33.21
C PHE A 212 -10.51 11.72 -33.02
N SER A 213 -10.11 12.19 -31.83
CA SER A 213 -10.22 11.70 -30.46
C SER A 213 -10.82 12.84 -29.60
N ASP A 214 -12.11 12.74 -29.27
CA ASP A 214 -12.83 13.73 -28.44
C ASP A 214 -12.48 13.60 -26.94
N ASP A 215 -11.39 12.93 -26.60
CA ASP A 215 -11.01 12.71 -25.21
C ASP A 215 -10.19 13.89 -24.72
N LEU A 216 -10.63 14.50 -23.62
CA LEU A 216 -9.85 15.49 -22.87
C LEU A 216 -9.06 14.76 -21.80
N LEU A 217 -7.74 14.95 -21.83
CA LEU A 217 -6.81 14.48 -20.83
C LEU A 217 -6.36 15.65 -19.96
N ILE A 218 -6.34 15.43 -18.66
CA ILE A 218 -5.76 16.35 -17.67
C ILE A 218 -4.58 15.61 -17.03
N ALA A 219 -3.43 16.26 -16.95
CA ALA A 219 -2.15 15.68 -16.52
C ALA A 219 -1.55 14.61 -17.47
N ALA A 220 -1.97 14.56 -18.74
CA ALA A 220 -1.39 13.68 -19.78
C ALA A 220 -1.77 14.15 -21.20
N THR A 221 -1.21 13.51 -22.23
CA THR A 221 -1.56 13.71 -23.64
C THR A 221 -1.46 12.41 -24.45
N TYR A 222 -2.16 12.34 -25.59
CA TYR A 222 -1.97 11.29 -26.61
C TYR A 222 -0.95 11.69 -27.69
N ALA A 223 -0.27 12.83 -27.56
CA ALA A 223 0.76 13.27 -28.49
C ALA A 223 2.15 13.04 -27.90
N ASP A 224 3.01 12.32 -28.60
CA ASP A 224 4.42 12.15 -28.22
C ASP A 224 5.23 13.40 -28.57
N SER A 225 4.89 14.05 -29.68
CA SER A 225 5.43 15.33 -30.11
C SER A 225 4.36 16.13 -30.89
N PRO A 226 4.62 17.38 -31.31
CA PRO A 226 3.69 18.10 -32.19
C PRO A 226 3.35 17.36 -33.49
N THR A 227 4.24 16.47 -33.96
CA THR A 227 4.11 15.80 -35.26
C THR A 227 3.80 14.31 -35.15
N SER A 228 3.77 13.74 -33.94
CA SER A 228 3.55 12.30 -33.72
C SER A 228 2.54 12.04 -32.62
N GLY A 229 1.52 11.25 -32.94
CA GLY A 229 0.65 10.64 -31.95
C GLY A 229 1.38 9.55 -31.15
N PHE A 230 0.88 9.28 -29.96
CA PHE A 230 1.26 8.15 -29.12
C PHE A 230 0.03 7.24 -28.90
N PRO A 231 0.16 5.91 -28.95
CA PRO A 231 -0.98 5.00 -28.88
C PRO A 231 -1.66 4.96 -27.49
N ARG A 232 -1.15 5.71 -26.52
CA ARG A 232 -1.59 5.74 -25.11
C ARG A 232 -1.30 7.08 -24.45
N ALA A 233 -1.84 7.30 -23.26
CA ALA A 233 -1.51 8.49 -22.48
C ALA A 233 0.00 8.48 -22.17
N THR A 234 0.64 9.63 -22.33
CA THR A 234 2.07 9.87 -22.08
C THR A 234 2.29 11.29 -21.57
N HIS A 235 3.53 11.64 -21.26
CA HIS A 235 3.96 12.94 -20.73
C HIS A 235 3.13 13.34 -19.51
N PHE A 236 3.14 12.49 -18.49
CA PHE A 236 2.37 12.71 -17.27
C PHE A 236 2.88 13.94 -16.50
N PHE A 237 1.97 14.71 -15.91
CA PHE A 237 2.34 15.90 -15.15
C PHE A 237 2.64 15.56 -13.69
N ASN A 238 3.82 15.95 -13.20
CA ASN A 238 4.18 15.84 -11.79
C ASN A 238 3.83 17.14 -11.05
N GLY A 239 2.62 17.17 -10.50
CA GLY A 239 2.12 18.33 -9.78
C GLY A 239 0.61 18.38 -9.64
N ARG A 240 0.11 19.53 -9.21
CA ARG A 240 -1.31 19.71 -8.87
C ARG A 240 -2.05 20.51 -9.93
N ILE A 241 -3.29 20.12 -10.19
CA ILE A 241 -4.21 20.84 -11.08
C ILE A 241 -5.52 21.08 -10.32
N ASP A 242 -6.09 22.27 -10.50
CA ASP A 242 -7.33 22.72 -9.87
C ASP A 242 -8.21 23.49 -10.87
N SER A 243 -9.53 23.32 -10.75
CA SER A 243 -10.57 24.05 -11.48
C SER A 243 -10.43 24.12 -13.02
N PRO A 244 -10.11 23.02 -13.75
CA PRO A 244 -10.12 23.09 -15.21
C PRO A 244 -11.49 23.47 -15.75
N THR A 245 -11.51 24.48 -16.62
CA THR A 245 -12.71 25.05 -17.21
C THR A 245 -12.46 25.27 -18.70
N ILE A 246 -13.42 24.84 -19.52
CA ILE A 246 -13.42 25.01 -20.98
C ILE A 246 -14.68 25.80 -21.34
N SER A 247 -14.50 26.90 -22.04
CA SER A 247 -15.59 27.77 -22.48
C SER A 247 -15.49 28.05 -23.98
N VAL A 248 -16.63 28.29 -24.62
CA VAL A 248 -16.70 28.75 -26.01
C VAL A 248 -17.05 30.22 -26.06
N LEU A 249 -16.43 30.93 -27.01
CA LEU A 249 -16.69 32.33 -27.26
C LEU A 249 -17.83 32.47 -28.26
N LYS A 250 -18.81 33.32 -27.95
CA LYS A 250 -19.96 33.67 -28.80
C LYS A 250 -20.13 35.19 -28.82
N GLY A 251 -19.57 35.85 -29.83
CA GLY A 251 -19.54 37.30 -29.96
C GLY A 251 -18.79 37.96 -28.79
N THR A 252 -19.54 38.66 -27.93
CA THR A 252 -19.04 39.28 -26.69
C THR A 252 -19.33 38.45 -25.44
N SER A 253 -19.99 37.31 -25.59
CA SER A 253 -20.34 36.40 -24.49
C SER A 253 -19.44 35.17 -24.47
N THR A 254 -19.29 34.59 -23.28
CA THR A 254 -18.56 33.34 -23.04
C THR A 254 -19.53 32.34 -22.43
N GLU A 255 -19.57 31.13 -22.97
CA GLU A 255 -20.40 30.03 -22.46
C GLU A 255 -19.50 28.91 -21.95
N VAL A 256 -19.69 28.49 -20.70
CA VAL A 256 -18.93 27.39 -20.09
C VAL A 256 -19.45 26.06 -20.62
N ILE A 257 -18.59 25.29 -21.29
CA ILE A 257 -18.92 23.97 -21.83
C ILE A 257 -18.58 22.86 -20.85
N ALA A 258 -17.46 22.96 -20.15
CA ALA A 258 -17.08 22.03 -19.11
C ALA A 258 -16.42 22.79 -17.96
N LYS A 259 -16.74 22.41 -16.72
CA LYS A 259 -16.14 22.98 -15.52
C LYS A 259 -15.97 21.88 -14.49
N TYR A 260 -14.73 21.52 -14.17
CA TYR A 260 -14.47 20.40 -13.27
C TYR A 260 -14.25 20.87 -11.85
N ASP A 261 -15.00 20.30 -10.91
CA ASP A 261 -14.86 20.55 -9.48
C ASP A 261 -14.29 19.31 -8.79
N PHE A 262 -12.97 19.30 -8.58
CA PHE A 262 -12.29 18.16 -7.96
C PHE A 262 -12.49 18.07 -6.44
N SER A 263 -13.11 19.07 -5.80
CA SER A 263 -13.45 19.01 -4.37
C SER A 263 -14.66 18.12 -4.09
N ARG A 264 -15.41 17.75 -5.15
CA ARG A 264 -16.56 16.85 -5.05
C ARG A 264 -16.15 15.40 -5.22
N ASN A 265 -16.85 14.53 -4.48
CA ASN A 265 -16.63 13.08 -4.49
C ASN A 265 -15.16 12.71 -4.29
N ILE A 266 -14.45 13.37 -3.37
CA ILE A 266 -13.00 13.18 -3.11
C ILE A 266 -12.62 11.70 -2.94
N SER A 267 -13.50 10.89 -2.38
CA SER A 267 -13.26 9.46 -2.15
C SER A 267 -13.37 8.59 -3.41
N GLU A 268 -13.84 9.09 -4.55
CA GLU A 268 -14.09 8.33 -5.78
C GLU A 268 -13.01 8.57 -6.85
N ASP A 269 -13.02 7.79 -7.94
CA ASP A 269 -12.21 8.06 -9.14
C ASP A 269 -12.97 8.91 -10.18
N THR A 270 -14.05 9.59 -9.77
CA THR A 270 -14.88 10.41 -10.65
C THR A 270 -14.40 11.86 -10.69
N VAL A 271 -14.45 12.47 -11.87
CA VAL A 271 -14.22 13.89 -12.09
C VAL A 271 -15.52 14.54 -12.54
N LEU A 272 -16.11 15.39 -11.70
CA LEU A 272 -17.44 15.94 -11.97
C LEU A 272 -17.37 17.26 -12.74
N ASP A 273 -17.87 17.24 -13.98
CA ASP A 273 -18.34 18.44 -14.66
C ASP A 273 -19.57 19.04 -13.98
N VAL A 274 -19.46 20.31 -13.57
CA VAL A 274 -20.52 21.12 -12.93
C VAL A 274 -21.05 22.23 -13.85
N SER A 275 -20.71 22.21 -15.14
CA SER A 275 -21.24 23.15 -16.14
C SER A 275 -22.74 22.95 -16.42
N GLY A 276 -23.26 21.75 -16.17
CA GLY A 276 -24.60 21.31 -16.56
C GLY A 276 -24.63 20.45 -17.82
N ASN A 277 -23.51 20.30 -18.54
CA ASN A 277 -23.43 19.49 -19.76
C ASN A 277 -23.06 18.01 -19.50
N ASN A 278 -22.70 17.67 -18.26
CA ASN A 278 -22.43 16.29 -17.80
C ASN A 278 -21.25 15.60 -18.51
N PHE A 279 -20.23 16.36 -18.90
CA PHE A 279 -18.98 15.80 -19.42
C PHE A 279 -18.11 15.26 -18.28
N HIS A 280 -18.61 14.30 -17.50
CA HIS A 280 -17.86 13.74 -16.38
C HIS A 280 -16.65 12.93 -16.87
N GLY A 281 -15.58 12.95 -16.08
CA GLY A 281 -14.35 12.20 -16.32
C GLY A 281 -14.10 11.10 -15.30
N THR A 282 -13.01 10.39 -15.51
CA THR A 282 -12.51 9.35 -14.61
C THR A 282 -11.02 9.53 -14.39
N LEU A 283 -10.56 9.27 -13.17
CA LEU A 283 -9.16 9.25 -12.79
C LEU A 283 -8.55 7.88 -13.12
N VAL A 284 -7.32 7.88 -13.60
CA VAL A 284 -6.54 6.68 -13.93
C VAL A 284 -5.31 6.65 -13.03
N ASN A 285 -4.98 5.46 -12.52
CA ASN A 285 -3.85 5.20 -11.64
C ASN A 285 -3.86 5.97 -10.31
N ALA A 286 -5.04 6.30 -9.78
CA ALA A 286 -5.20 6.79 -8.40
C ALA A 286 -4.34 8.03 -8.04
N PRO A 287 -4.43 9.15 -8.78
CA PRO A 287 -3.75 10.38 -8.38
C PRO A 287 -4.21 10.82 -6.98
N THR A 288 -3.33 11.48 -6.25
CA THR A 288 -3.58 11.82 -4.85
C THR A 288 -4.65 12.92 -4.74
N ARG A 289 -5.76 12.59 -4.06
CA ARG A 289 -6.87 13.51 -3.75
C ARG A 289 -6.78 14.02 -2.31
N ALA A 290 -7.71 14.89 -1.91
CA ALA A 290 -7.69 15.57 -0.61
C ALA A 290 -6.37 16.35 -0.39
N VAL A 291 -5.93 17.08 -1.41
CA VAL A 291 -4.75 17.95 -1.39
C VAL A 291 -5.15 19.41 -1.50
N THR A 292 -4.28 20.29 -1.03
CA THR A 292 -4.58 21.73 -0.97
C THR A 292 -4.56 22.38 -2.35
N GLY A 293 -5.55 23.25 -2.58
CA GLY A 293 -5.71 24.11 -3.77
C GLY A 293 -5.07 25.50 -3.62
N PRO A 294 -5.19 26.37 -4.65
CA PRO A 294 -4.63 27.72 -4.65
C PRO A 294 -5.33 28.68 -3.66
N ASP A 295 -6.55 28.35 -3.23
CA ASP A 295 -7.38 29.10 -2.29
C ASP A 295 -7.24 28.60 -0.83
N TRP A 296 -6.34 27.65 -0.57
CA TRP A 296 -6.03 27.16 0.77
C TRP A 296 -5.48 28.26 1.68
N ASN A 297 -5.99 28.36 2.91
CA ASN A 297 -5.59 29.40 3.86
C ASN A 297 -5.31 28.91 5.31
N GLY A 298 -5.34 27.61 5.58
CA GLY A 298 -5.06 27.07 6.91
C GLY A 298 -6.23 27.06 7.90
N GLY A 299 -7.42 27.53 7.52
CA GLY A 299 -8.54 27.68 8.44
C GLY A 299 -9.21 26.38 8.89
N GLU A 300 -9.27 25.36 8.04
CA GLU A 300 -9.89 24.06 8.32
C GLU A 300 -9.12 22.95 7.59
N SER A 301 -8.42 22.09 8.33
CA SER A 301 -7.56 21.01 7.77
C SER A 301 -8.32 19.71 7.50
N ASP A 302 -9.60 19.65 7.87
CA ASP A 302 -10.46 18.54 7.55
C ASP A 302 -11.25 18.84 6.27
N TRP A 303 -10.87 18.20 5.16
CA TRP A 303 -11.53 18.40 3.86
C TRP A 303 -13.02 18.06 3.91
N THR A 304 -13.46 17.20 4.84
CA THR A 304 -14.89 16.86 5.01
C THR A 304 -15.70 18.00 5.64
N LYS A 305 -15.01 18.94 6.30
CA LYS A 305 -15.59 20.13 6.96
C LYS A 305 -15.28 21.43 6.21
N ALA A 306 -14.18 21.45 5.45
CA ALA A 306 -13.73 22.61 4.71
C ALA A 306 -14.76 23.01 3.64
N LYS A 307 -14.91 24.32 3.43
CA LYS A 307 -15.80 24.88 2.39
C LYS A 307 -15.07 25.19 1.08
N TYR A 308 -13.75 25.25 1.12
CA TYR A 308 -12.84 25.63 0.04
C TYR A 308 -11.43 25.14 0.38
N GLY A 309 -10.45 25.28 -0.52
CA GLY A 309 -9.07 24.89 -0.24
C GLY A 309 -8.67 23.46 -0.63
N TYR A 310 -9.60 22.63 -1.11
CA TYR A 310 -9.38 21.22 -1.49
C TYR A 310 -9.84 20.90 -2.93
N GLY A 311 -9.76 21.89 -3.83
CA GLY A 311 -10.14 21.75 -5.24
C GLY A 311 -9.08 21.12 -6.15
N ALA A 312 -7.97 20.65 -5.58
CA ALA A 312 -6.82 20.14 -6.33
C ALA A 312 -6.72 18.61 -6.33
N ILE A 313 -6.11 18.08 -7.38
CA ILE A 313 -5.63 16.70 -7.48
C ILE A 313 -4.12 16.77 -7.78
N HIS A 314 -3.32 15.92 -7.11
CA HIS A 314 -1.88 15.79 -7.34
C HIS A 314 -1.62 14.55 -8.20
N PHE A 315 -1.09 14.77 -9.41
CA PHE A 315 -0.77 13.75 -10.39
C PHE A 315 0.75 13.47 -10.40
N HIS A 316 1.11 12.24 -10.74
CA HIS A 316 2.49 11.78 -10.82
C HIS A 316 2.68 10.83 -11.99
N GLU A 317 3.88 10.81 -12.55
CA GLU A 317 4.24 9.90 -13.65
C GLU A 317 4.49 8.45 -13.22
N ASP A 318 4.71 8.21 -11.92
CA ASP A 318 5.04 6.92 -11.33
C ASP A 318 3.89 6.32 -10.50
N ASP A 319 2.73 6.97 -10.47
CA ASP A 319 1.48 6.45 -9.91
C ASP A 319 1.04 5.17 -10.65
N LEU A 320 0.68 4.12 -9.90
CA LEU A 320 0.14 2.87 -10.46
C LEU A 320 -0.89 2.22 -9.55
N ASP A 321 -2.12 2.09 -10.05
CA ASP A 321 -3.20 1.37 -9.36
C ASP A 321 -3.49 -0.01 -9.94
N ASP A 322 -3.38 -0.18 -11.27
CA ASP A 322 -3.63 -1.46 -11.94
C ASP A 322 -2.66 -1.60 -13.12
N ALA A 323 -1.83 -2.65 -13.08
CA ALA A 323 -0.86 -2.95 -14.12
C ALA A 323 -1.54 -3.30 -15.46
N LYS A 324 -2.81 -3.75 -15.42
CA LYS A 324 -3.63 -4.11 -16.59
C LYS A 324 -2.98 -5.10 -17.54
N TRP A 325 -2.13 -5.96 -17.01
CA TRP A 325 -1.53 -7.06 -17.76
C TRP A 325 -2.61 -7.97 -18.33
N GLU A 326 -2.34 -8.47 -19.53
CA GLU A 326 -3.14 -9.50 -20.17
C GLU A 326 -3.08 -10.77 -19.33
N THR A 327 -4.24 -11.41 -19.16
CA THR A 327 -4.35 -12.72 -18.50
C THR A 327 -3.70 -13.78 -19.39
N ASP A 328 -2.85 -14.61 -18.79
CA ASP A 328 -2.19 -15.73 -19.47
C ASP A 328 -3.08 -16.98 -19.41
N PHE A 329 -3.65 -17.25 -18.24
CA PHE A 329 -4.62 -18.31 -18.01
C PHE A 329 -5.45 -18.01 -16.75
N THR A 330 -6.54 -18.74 -16.56
CA THR A 330 -7.41 -18.64 -15.39
C THR A 330 -7.43 -19.98 -14.69
N ILE A 331 -7.28 -19.98 -13.36
CA ILE A 331 -7.42 -21.15 -12.52
C ILE A 331 -8.74 -21.08 -11.77
N LYS A 332 -9.35 -22.24 -11.48
CA LYS A 332 -10.55 -22.33 -10.66
C LYS A 332 -10.21 -22.93 -9.31
N ILE A 333 -10.49 -22.22 -8.23
CA ILE A 333 -10.20 -22.70 -6.89
C ILE A 333 -11.18 -23.85 -6.55
N PRO A 334 -10.69 -25.02 -6.09
CA PRO A 334 -11.56 -26.13 -5.71
C PRO A 334 -12.57 -25.72 -4.61
N GLN A 335 -13.75 -26.34 -4.63
CA GLN A 335 -14.82 -26.07 -3.65
C GLN A 335 -14.43 -26.47 -2.22
N ASP A 336 -13.49 -27.41 -2.10
CA ASP A 336 -12.96 -27.94 -0.85
C ASP A 336 -11.55 -27.38 -0.51
N ALA A 337 -11.11 -26.34 -1.22
CA ALA A 337 -9.80 -25.74 -0.99
C ALA A 337 -9.66 -25.24 0.46
N ARG A 338 -8.56 -25.63 1.12
CA ARG A 338 -8.19 -25.15 2.45
C ARG A 338 -7.89 -23.66 2.40
N SER A 339 -8.27 -22.91 3.43
CA SER A 339 -7.81 -21.53 3.53
C SER A 339 -6.28 -21.47 3.67
N GLY A 340 -5.64 -20.47 3.07
CA GLY A 340 -4.21 -20.27 3.26
C GLY A 340 -3.54 -19.46 2.18
N ILE A 341 -2.20 -19.54 2.20
CA ILE A 341 -1.33 -18.97 1.18
C ILE A 341 -1.28 -19.96 0.02
N TYR A 342 -1.52 -19.46 -1.18
CA TYR A 342 -1.39 -20.22 -2.42
C TYR A 342 -0.38 -19.52 -3.32
N SER A 343 0.27 -20.31 -4.18
CA SER A 343 1.09 -19.77 -5.24
C SER A 343 0.88 -20.53 -6.53
N VAL A 344 0.87 -19.81 -7.65
CA VAL A 344 1.15 -20.41 -8.95
C VAL A 344 2.66 -20.37 -9.12
N GLU A 345 3.30 -21.53 -8.96
CA GLU A 345 4.72 -21.69 -9.24
C GLU A 345 4.91 -21.71 -10.75
N VAL A 346 5.66 -20.74 -11.26
CA VAL A 346 5.99 -20.60 -12.67
C VAL A 346 7.49 -20.78 -12.87
N LYS A 347 7.89 -21.59 -13.85
CA LYS A 347 9.29 -21.89 -14.14
C LYS A 347 9.53 -21.90 -15.63
N SER A 348 10.53 -21.17 -16.11
CA SER A 348 10.90 -21.23 -17.52
C SER A 348 11.31 -22.67 -17.89
N THR A 349 10.92 -23.14 -19.07
CA THR A 349 11.17 -24.55 -19.47
C THR A 349 12.65 -24.88 -19.62
N ASN A 350 13.48 -23.85 -19.84
CA ASN A 350 14.95 -23.96 -19.84
C ASN A 350 15.60 -23.85 -18.44
N GLY A 351 14.80 -23.68 -17.37
CA GLY A 351 15.24 -23.67 -15.98
C GLY A 351 16.00 -22.42 -15.53
N LYS A 352 16.08 -21.36 -16.33
CA LYS A 352 16.83 -20.14 -16.01
C LYS A 352 16.17 -19.25 -14.96
N THR A 353 14.84 -19.25 -14.87
CA THR A 353 14.12 -18.34 -13.98
C THR A 353 12.82 -18.97 -13.48
N SER A 354 12.42 -18.60 -12.28
CA SER A 354 11.19 -19.06 -11.64
C SER A 354 10.64 -18.00 -10.68
N ASP A 355 9.33 -18.06 -10.43
CA ASP A 355 8.65 -17.22 -9.45
C ASP A 355 7.48 -17.99 -8.80
N MET A 356 7.03 -17.51 -7.64
CA MET A 356 5.87 -18.03 -6.91
C MET A 356 4.80 -16.93 -6.83
N ILE A 357 3.96 -16.84 -7.87
CA ILE A 357 2.91 -15.83 -7.96
C ILE A 357 1.89 -16.09 -6.85
N THR A 358 1.90 -15.25 -5.83
CA THR A 358 1.21 -15.51 -4.56
C THR A 358 -0.17 -14.88 -4.50
N PHE A 359 -1.12 -15.62 -3.93
CA PHE A 359 -2.47 -15.18 -3.64
C PHE A 359 -3.01 -15.93 -2.42
N PHE A 360 -4.19 -15.56 -1.94
CA PHE A 360 -4.77 -16.12 -0.73
C PHE A 360 -6.13 -16.74 -1.03
N VAL A 361 -6.42 -17.85 -0.35
CA VAL A 361 -7.75 -18.46 -0.35
C VAL A 361 -8.34 -18.31 1.06
N ARG A 362 -9.50 -17.67 1.17
CA ARG A 362 -10.25 -17.51 2.42
C ARG A 362 -11.09 -18.77 2.71
N PRO A 363 -11.49 -19.03 3.97
CA PRO A 363 -12.38 -20.13 4.30
C PRO A 363 -13.84 -19.83 3.90
N THR A 364 -14.65 -20.88 3.84
CA THR A 364 -16.12 -20.84 3.79
C THR A 364 -16.67 -21.60 4.99
N PRO A 365 -17.95 -21.42 5.36
CA PRO A 365 -18.57 -22.22 6.43
C PRO A 365 -18.35 -23.74 6.26
N GLU A 366 -18.41 -24.25 5.03
CA GLU A 366 -18.22 -25.65 4.70
C GLU A 366 -16.77 -26.10 4.91
N THR A 367 -15.78 -25.30 4.45
CA THR A 367 -14.36 -25.66 4.60
C THR A 367 -13.86 -25.46 6.03
N THR A 368 -14.37 -24.46 6.76
CA THR A 368 -14.16 -24.29 8.21
C THR A 368 -14.70 -25.50 8.97
N ALA A 369 -15.92 -25.96 8.66
CA ALA A 369 -16.51 -27.13 9.28
C ALA A 369 -15.74 -28.42 8.97
N ALA A 370 -15.31 -28.61 7.71
CA ALA A 370 -14.51 -29.76 7.30
C ALA A 370 -13.13 -29.81 7.98
N THR A 371 -12.53 -28.64 8.23
CA THR A 371 -11.28 -28.52 8.98
C THR A 371 -11.48 -28.77 10.48
N GLY A 372 -12.66 -28.45 11.00
CA GLY A 372 -12.89 -28.37 12.45
C GLY A 372 -12.14 -27.19 13.09
N ALA A 373 -11.89 -26.12 12.32
CA ALA A 373 -11.09 -24.99 12.79
C ALA A 373 -11.75 -24.26 13.96
N LYS A 374 -10.98 -24.03 15.02
CA LYS A 374 -11.32 -23.17 16.16
C LYS A 374 -10.32 -22.04 16.37
N VAL A 375 -9.24 -22.07 15.60
CA VAL A 375 -8.19 -21.07 15.59
C VAL A 375 -8.21 -20.37 14.23
N ALA A 376 -8.06 -19.05 14.21
CA ALA A 376 -7.77 -18.32 12.98
C ALA A 376 -6.43 -17.62 13.08
N LEU A 377 -5.61 -17.70 12.03
CA LEU A 377 -4.48 -16.81 11.82
C LEU A 377 -4.88 -15.73 10.82
N VAL A 378 -4.74 -14.46 11.21
CA VAL A 378 -5.02 -13.32 10.34
C VAL A 378 -3.74 -12.92 9.62
N LEU A 379 -3.70 -13.08 8.30
CA LEU A 379 -2.60 -12.58 7.48
C LEU A 379 -2.73 -11.07 7.31
N SER A 380 -1.60 -10.39 7.53
CA SER A 380 -1.47 -8.93 7.57
C SER A 380 -1.47 -8.32 6.16
N THR A 381 -2.49 -8.62 5.36
CA THR A 381 -2.59 -8.22 3.95
C THR A 381 -2.51 -6.72 3.73
N PHE A 382 -2.92 -5.89 4.69
CA PHE A 382 -2.70 -4.44 4.56
C PHE A 382 -1.23 -4.06 4.77
N THR A 383 -0.50 -4.72 5.68
CA THR A 383 0.95 -4.54 5.81
C THR A 383 1.67 -4.93 4.52
N TYR A 384 1.28 -6.05 3.91
CA TYR A 384 1.87 -6.50 2.64
C TYR A 384 1.69 -5.45 1.53
N LEU A 385 0.54 -4.78 1.47
CA LEU A 385 0.32 -3.68 0.53
C LEU A 385 1.14 -2.44 0.92
N ALA A 386 1.20 -2.09 2.20
CA ALA A 386 1.93 -0.91 2.66
C ALA A 386 3.41 -0.97 2.30
N TYR A 387 4.03 -2.16 2.33
CA TYR A 387 5.42 -2.41 1.96
C TYR A 387 5.62 -2.84 0.49
N ALA A 388 4.55 -3.01 -0.28
CA ALA A 388 4.62 -3.59 -1.62
C ALA A 388 5.57 -2.82 -2.54
N ASN A 389 6.60 -3.52 -3.03
CA ASN A 389 7.62 -3.01 -3.95
C ASN A 389 8.44 -1.80 -3.43
N GLU A 390 8.66 -1.73 -2.11
CA GLU A 390 9.44 -0.66 -1.50
C GLU A 390 10.81 -0.43 -2.14
N GLN A 391 11.26 0.82 -2.10
CA GLN A 391 12.54 1.27 -2.66
C GLN A 391 13.42 1.93 -1.59
N LEU A 392 13.27 1.53 -0.33
CA LEU A 392 13.94 2.16 0.82
C LEU A 392 15.46 1.98 0.79
N SER A 393 15.97 1.01 0.02
CA SER A 393 17.40 0.82 -0.25
C SER A 393 17.98 1.82 -1.27
N ASP A 394 17.14 2.55 -2.01
CA ASP A 394 17.59 3.43 -3.10
C ASP A 394 18.03 4.80 -2.57
N ARG A 395 19.35 4.93 -2.35
CA ARG A 395 19.97 6.16 -1.84
C ARG A 395 19.81 7.40 -2.72
N ALA A 396 19.33 7.25 -3.97
CA ALA A 396 18.98 8.40 -4.80
C ALA A 396 17.64 9.04 -4.40
N ARG A 397 16.79 8.32 -3.65
CA ARG A 397 15.49 8.81 -3.17
C ARG A 397 15.60 9.39 -1.76
N SER A 398 14.83 10.45 -1.53
CA SER A 398 14.72 11.10 -0.22
C SER A 398 14.03 10.25 0.85
N SER A 399 13.31 9.20 0.43
CA SER A 399 12.71 8.19 1.32
C SER A 399 13.67 7.08 1.77
N SER A 400 14.91 7.04 1.27
CA SER A 400 15.86 6.00 1.66
C SER A 400 16.13 5.99 3.17
N ILE A 401 16.36 4.80 3.73
CA ILE A 401 16.52 4.61 5.18
C ILE A 401 17.89 4.07 5.55
N ASP A 402 18.31 4.42 6.76
CA ASP A 402 19.35 3.75 7.53
C ASP A 402 18.69 3.18 8.80
N VAL A 403 18.66 1.86 8.94
CA VAL A 403 17.92 1.14 10.01
C VAL A 403 18.69 1.06 11.36
N GLY A 404 19.55 2.05 11.62
CA GLY A 404 20.30 2.19 12.87
C GLY A 404 21.73 2.72 12.69
N PRO A 405 22.41 3.12 13.78
CA PRO A 405 23.75 3.74 13.74
C PRO A 405 24.83 2.88 13.05
N SER A 406 24.71 1.55 13.14
CA SER A 406 25.67 0.59 12.58
C SER A 406 25.23 0.01 11.22
N PHE A 407 24.16 0.54 10.61
CA PHE A 407 23.65 -0.04 9.37
C PHE A 407 24.62 0.14 8.21
N ASP A 408 25.05 -0.98 7.62
CA ASP A 408 25.94 -0.98 6.46
C ASP A 408 25.21 -1.44 5.19
N HIS A 409 24.92 -0.48 4.30
CA HIS A 409 24.34 -0.74 2.97
C HIS A 409 25.18 -1.70 2.11
N SER A 410 26.48 -1.85 2.39
CA SER A 410 27.33 -2.82 1.68
C SER A 410 27.02 -4.27 2.06
N SER A 411 26.40 -4.49 3.22
CA SER A 411 26.09 -5.79 3.79
C SER A 411 24.68 -6.31 3.48
N ILE A 412 23.87 -5.56 2.72
CA ILE A 412 22.47 -5.92 2.44
C ILE A 412 22.36 -7.24 1.66
N LYS A 413 21.30 -8.00 1.94
CA LYS A 413 21.03 -9.26 1.22
C LYS A 413 20.42 -8.98 -0.15
N ARG A 414 21.19 -9.27 -1.21
CA ARG A 414 20.77 -9.12 -2.62
C ARG A 414 20.23 -10.44 -3.18
N SER A 415 18.99 -10.77 -2.84
CA SER A 415 18.27 -11.89 -3.45
C SER A 415 17.85 -11.58 -4.89
N GLU A 416 17.38 -12.58 -5.62
CA GLU A 416 16.78 -12.35 -6.94
C GLU A 416 15.53 -11.45 -6.85
N ASP A 417 14.73 -11.55 -5.78
CA ASP A 417 13.61 -10.66 -5.55
C ASP A 417 14.06 -9.20 -5.33
N PHE A 418 15.17 -8.98 -4.62
CA PHE A 418 15.78 -7.66 -4.47
C PHE A 418 16.23 -7.08 -5.82
N GLU A 419 16.88 -7.89 -6.66
CA GLU A 419 17.30 -7.42 -7.98
C GLU A 419 16.09 -7.13 -8.90
N ARG A 420 14.98 -7.88 -8.77
CA ARG A 420 13.72 -7.56 -9.46
C ARG A 420 13.14 -6.23 -8.97
N LEU A 421 13.12 -5.96 -7.67
CA LEU A 421 12.66 -4.67 -7.11
C LEU A 421 13.42 -3.49 -7.72
N ARG A 422 14.73 -3.66 -7.95
CA ARG A 422 15.58 -2.65 -8.57
C ARG A 422 15.35 -2.51 -10.08
N ARG A 423 15.10 -3.61 -10.80
CA ARG A 423 14.89 -3.61 -12.26
C ARG A 423 13.48 -3.17 -12.67
N ARG A 424 12.46 -3.56 -11.90
CA ARG A 424 11.03 -3.42 -12.22
C ARG A 424 10.39 -2.21 -11.54
N ARG A 425 10.98 -1.03 -11.79
CA ARG A 425 10.47 0.26 -11.31
C ARG A 425 9.10 0.64 -11.88
N ASP A 426 8.63 -0.09 -12.90
CA ASP A 426 7.29 0.06 -13.47
C ASP A 426 6.18 -0.51 -12.59
N LEU A 427 6.50 -1.31 -11.57
CA LEU A 427 5.50 -2.04 -10.78
C LEU A 427 4.97 -1.26 -9.57
N GLY A 428 4.93 0.07 -9.69
CA GLY A 428 4.38 0.97 -8.67
C GLY A 428 5.27 1.12 -7.43
N LEU A 429 4.80 1.98 -6.53
CA LEU A 429 5.52 2.38 -5.33
C LEU A 429 4.85 1.84 -4.05
N SER A 430 5.65 1.70 -3.00
CA SER A 430 5.22 1.41 -1.64
C SER A 430 4.68 2.66 -0.94
N ASN A 431 3.88 2.48 0.11
CA ASN A 431 3.48 3.60 0.96
C ASN A 431 4.64 4.21 1.76
N TYR A 432 5.83 3.60 1.74
CA TYR A 432 7.06 4.14 2.30
C TYR A 432 7.90 4.96 1.31
N ASP A 433 7.57 4.92 0.03
CA ASP A 433 8.34 5.64 -0.98
C ASP A 433 7.86 7.09 -1.15
N VAL A 434 8.68 7.85 -1.87
CA VAL A 434 8.28 9.13 -2.45
C VAL A 434 8.20 9.00 -3.98
N HIS A 435 7.27 9.76 -4.56
CA HIS A 435 7.21 10.01 -6.00
C HIS A 435 8.48 10.72 -6.50
N ASN A 436 8.70 10.72 -7.81
CA ASN A 436 9.84 11.40 -8.44
C ASN A 436 9.88 12.92 -8.18
N ASP A 437 8.78 13.53 -7.72
CA ASP A 437 8.71 14.94 -7.32
C ASP A 437 8.95 15.23 -5.82
N ASP A 438 9.38 14.20 -5.06
CA ASP A 438 9.56 14.12 -3.61
C ASP A 438 8.29 14.20 -2.75
N SER A 439 7.09 14.09 -3.34
CA SER A 439 5.87 13.94 -2.55
C SER A 439 5.70 12.49 -2.06
N GLY A 440 5.02 12.31 -0.93
CA GLY A 440 4.87 10.99 -0.31
C GLY A 440 3.79 10.13 -0.97
N THR A 441 4.08 8.86 -1.19
CA THR A 441 3.14 7.90 -1.80
C THR A 441 2.03 7.50 -0.83
N VAL A 442 0.80 7.98 -1.07
CA VAL A 442 -0.34 7.67 -0.19
C VAL A 442 -1.12 6.42 -0.57
N PHE A 443 -1.00 5.93 -1.82
CA PHE A 443 -1.68 4.74 -2.30
C PHE A 443 -0.72 3.59 -2.64
N SER A 444 -1.12 2.37 -2.29
CA SER A 444 -0.49 1.13 -2.76
C SER A 444 -1.57 0.17 -3.27
N SER A 445 -1.22 -0.75 -4.17
CA SER A 445 -2.19 -1.61 -4.86
C SER A 445 -1.76 -3.08 -5.00
N ALA A 446 -2.73 -3.98 -4.91
CA ALA A 446 -2.58 -5.41 -5.18
C ALA A 446 -2.64 -5.79 -6.68
N LYS A 447 -3.10 -4.91 -7.57
CA LYS A 447 -3.31 -5.23 -9.00
C LYS A 447 -2.04 -5.09 -9.84
N ARG A 448 -0.94 -5.64 -9.33
CA ARG A 448 0.40 -5.63 -9.92
C ARG A 448 1.22 -6.74 -9.26
N PRO A 449 2.32 -7.22 -9.87
CA PRO A 449 3.27 -8.06 -9.16
C PRO A 449 3.84 -7.32 -7.95
N ILE A 450 3.70 -7.92 -6.77
CA ILE A 450 4.34 -7.48 -5.53
C ILE A 450 5.53 -8.42 -5.30
N LEU A 451 6.74 -7.94 -5.52
CA LEU A 451 7.95 -8.76 -5.62
C LEU A 451 8.49 -9.21 -4.25
N ASN A 452 8.22 -8.45 -3.20
CA ASN A 452 8.48 -8.82 -1.81
C ASN A 452 7.33 -9.61 -1.16
N LEU A 453 6.21 -9.85 -1.85
CA LEU A 453 5.15 -10.75 -1.40
C LEU A 453 5.39 -12.16 -1.96
N ARG A 454 6.45 -12.81 -1.47
CA ARG A 454 6.84 -14.17 -1.87
C ARG A 454 7.07 -15.05 -0.64
N PRO A 455 6.68 -16.34 -0.67
CA PRO A 455 6.82 -17.23 0.49
C PRO A 455 8.24 -17.38 1.01
N GLY A 456 9.24 -17.28 0.13
CA GLY A 456 10.66 -17.36 0.47
C GLY A 456 11.35 -16.00 0.54
N TYR A 457 10.61 -14.89 0.55
CA TYR A 457 11.21 -13.56 0.59
C TYR A 457 12.04 -13.36 1.87
N VAL A 458 13.21 -12.76 1.74
CA VAL A 458 14.07 -12.37 2.85
C VAL A 458 14.36 -10.88 2.71
N MET A 459 14.03 -10.11 3.73
CA MET A 459 14.13 -8.66 3.70
C MET A 459 15.60 -8.22 3.66
N TRP A 460 15.92 -7.29 2.76
CA TRP A 460 17.30 -6.94 2.40
C TRP A 460 18.11 -6.29 3.54
N ALA A 461 17.48 -5.46 4.36
CA ALA A 461 18.13 -4.74 5.46
C ALA A 461 18.35 -5.63 6.70
N PHE A 462 17.33 -6.41 7.08
CA PHE A 462 17.35 -7.24 8.30
C PHE A 462 17.85 -8.68 8.06
N GLN A 463 18.01 -9.08 6.80
CA GLN A 463 18.53 -10.37 6.34
C GLN A 463 17.78 -11.59 6.89
N ARG A 464 16.48 -11.43 7.16
CA ARG A 464 15.60 -12.46 7.75
C ARG A 464 14.25 -12.50 7.03
N PRO A 465 13.49 -13.61 7.14
CA PRO A 465 12.09 -13.61 6.72
C PRO A 465 11.31 -12.49 7.42
N ARG A 466 10.43 -11.82 6.68
CA ARG A 466 9.61 -10.71 7.18
C ARG A 466 8.27 -10.73 6.46
N GLU A 467 7.21 -10.25 7.12
CA GLU A 467 5.84 -10.24 6.57
C GLU A 467 5.39 -11.68 6.19
N LEU A 468 4.99 -11.91 4.94
CA LEU A 468 4.42 -13.19 4.50
C LEU A 468 5.35 -14.38 4.74
N SER A 469 6.64 -14.23 4.52
CA SER A 469 7.58 -15.34 4.66
C SER A 469 7.75 -15.75 6.13
N ALA A 470 7.77 -14.77 7.05
CA ALA A 470 7.71 -15.01 8.48
C ALA A 470 6.38 -15.67 8.90
N ASP A 471 5.25 -15.15 8.40
CA ASP A 471 3.91 -15.68 8.70
C ASP A 471 3.75 -17.14 8.22
N SER A 472 4.42 -17.53 7.13
CA SER A 472 4.45 -18.92 6.67
C SER A 472 5.10 -19.89 7.67
N MET A 473 6.00 -19.44 8.54
CA MET A 473 6.56 -20.29 9.60
C MET A 473 5.52 -20.62 10.67
N MET A 474 4.61 -19.69 10.97
CA MET A 474 3.50 -19.98 11.89
C MET A 474 2.52 -21.01 11.31
N ILE A 475 2.24 -20.91 10.01
CA ILE A 475 1.41 -21.89 9.29
C ILE A 475 2.06 -23.28 9.35
N GLY A 476 3.35 -23.39 9.04
CA GLY A 476 4.10 -24.63 9.16
C GLY A 476 4.09 -25.22 10.57
N PHE A 477 4.19 -24.37 11.60
CA PHE A 477 4.06 -24.79 12.99
C PHE A 477 2.67 -25.37 13.31
N LEU A 478 1.60 -24.69 12.90
CA LEU A 478 0.23 -25.14 13.14
C LEU A 478 -0.05 -26.51 12.51
N GLU A 479 0.43 -26.72 11.28
CA GLU A 479 0.34 -28.02 10.59
C GLU A 479 1.13 -29.10 11.34
N ARG A 480 2.38 -28.81 11.75
CA ARG A 480 3.23 -29.77 12.50
C ARG A 480 2.62 -30.15 13.86
N GLN A 481 2.01 -29.18 14.55
CA GLN A 481 1.33 -29.40 15.83
C GLN A 481 -0.09 -29.93 15.72
N LYS A 482 -0.58 -30.14 14.48
CA LYS A 482 -1.93 -30.63 14.16
C LYS A 482 -3.01 -29.79 14.82
N ILE A 483 -2.83 -28.47 14.83
CA ILE A 483 -3.82 -27.52 15.33
C ILE A 483 -4.79 -27.23 14.18
N PRO A 484 -6.11 -27.45 14.33
CA PRO A 484 -7.07 -27.08 13.28
C PRO A 484 -7.24 -25.56 13.20
N TYR A 485 -6.80 -24.97 12.10
CA TYR A 485 -6.87 -23.53 11.87
C TYR A 485 -7.46 -23.18 10.51
N ASP A 486 -8.00 -21.97 10.41
CA ASP A 486 -8.27 -21.28 9.16
C ASP A 486 -7.38 -20.03 9.03
N ILE A 487 -7.24 -19.55 7.80
CA ILE A 487 -6.53 -18.33 7.45
C ILE A 487 -7.54 -17.30 6.98
N VAL A 488 -7.60 -16.17 7.67
CA VAL A 488 -8.37 -15.00 7.24
C VAL A 488 -7.42 -13.84 6.97
N THR A 489 -7.88 -12.78 6.33
CA THR A 489 -7.06 -11.62 5.96
C THR A 489 -7.62 -10.34 6.55
N ASP A 490 -6.80 -9.28 6.66
CA ASP A 490 -7.32 -7.96 7.03
C ASP A 490 -8.47 -7.49 6.12
N HIS A 491 -8.48 -7.90 4.85
CA HIS A 491 -9.58 -7.60 3.93
C HIS A 491 -10.88 -8.28 4.33
N ASP A 492 -10.82 -9.54 4.79
CA ASP A 492 -12.01 -10.25 5.28
C ASP A 492 -12.54 -9.58 6.55
N LEU A 493 -11.64 -9.17 7.46
CA LEU A 493 -12.00 -8.43 8.67
C LEU A 493 -12.56 -7.04 8.34
N HIS A 494 -12.03 -6.35 7.33
CA HIS A 494 -12.55 -5.07 6.88
C HIS A 494 -13.97 -5.20 6.33
N LEU A 495 -14.20 -6.19 5.46
CA LEU A 495 -15.47 -6.39 4.75
C LEU A 495 -16.58 -6.94 5.64
N HIS A 496 -16.24 -7.81 6.60
CA HIS A 496 -17.23 -8.55 7.38
C HIS A 496 -17.17 -8.25 8.89
N GLY A 497 -16.21 -7.44 9.34
CA GLY A 497 -16.00 -7.14 10.75
C GLY A 497 -15.83 -8.40 11.59
N ALA A 498 -16.34 -8.39 12.82
CA ALA A 498 -16.29 -9.54 13.72
C ALA A 498 -17.04 -10.78 13.22
N ALA A 499 -17.90 -10.67 12.19
CA ALA A 499 -18.55 -11.84 11.59
C ALA A 499 -17.54 -12.77 10.90
N ALA A 500 -16.43 -12.22 10.35
CA ALA A 500 -15.33 -13.02 9.82
C ALA A 500 -14.67 -13.91 10.88
N LEU A 501 -14.76 -13.51 12.17
CA LEU A 501 -14.10 -14.20 13.27
C LEU A 501 -15.05 -15.07 14.12
N ALA A 502 -16.36 -15.01 13.84
CA ALA A 502 -17.39 -15.68 14.64
C ALA A 502 -17.25 -17.21 14.77
N PRO A 503 -16.71 -17.96 13.79
CA PRO A 503 -16.53 -19.41 13.92
C PRO A 503 -15.44 -19.84 14.93
N TYR A 504 -14.54 -18.92 15.28
CA TYR A 504 -13.31 -19.23 16.02
C TYR A 504 -13.42 -18.90 17.50
N THR A 505 -12.62 -19.56 18.32
CA THR A 505 -12.47 -19.28 19.75
C THR A 505 -11.17 -18.55 20.06
N THR A 506 -10.18 -18.69 19.17
CA THR A 506 -8.86 -18.08 19.30
C THR A 506 -8.46 -17.45 17.97
N VAL A 507 -7.98 -16.21 18.00
CA VAL A 507 -7.50 -15.48 16.82
C VAL A 507 -6.06 -15.04 17.06
N MET A 508 -5.19 -15.30 16.09
CA MET A 508 -3.77 -14.97 16.12
C MET A 508 -3.46 -13.95 15.04
N THR A 509 -2.58 -12.99 15.31
CA THR A 509 -2.08 -12.06 14.30
C THR A 509 -0.90 -12.64 13.55
N GLY A 510 -0.60 -12.14 12.34
CA GLY A 510 0.73 -12.30 11.76
C GLY A 510 1.84 -11.65 12.62
N SER A 511 3.08 -11.81 12.17
CA SER A 511 4.29 -11.26 12.80
C SER A 511 4.37 -9.74 12.77
N HIS A 512 3.72 -9.09 11.78
CA HIS A 512 3.77 -7.63 11.61
C HIS A 512 2.41 -7.03 11.17
N PRO A 513 1.39 -7.00 12.05
CA PRO A 513 0.03 -6.54 11.73
C PRO A 513 -0.12 -5.01 11.87
N GLU A 514 0.69 -4.24 11.15
CA GLU A 514 0.90 -2.79 11.36
C GLU A 514 -0.25 -1.89 10.88
N TYR A 515 -0.93 -2.23 9.77
CA TYR A 515 -1.83 -1.31 9.03
C TYR A 515 -3.32 -1.68 9.07
N PRO A 516 -3.98 -1.80 10.23
CA PRO A 516 -5.40 -2.10 10.27
C PRO A 516 -6.24 -0.87 9.88
N THR A 517 -7.34 -1.13 9.20
CA THR A 517 -8.44 -0.18 9.02
C THR A 517 -9.26 -0.09 10.30
N VAL A 518 -10.14 0.91 10.42
CA VAL A 518 -11.05 0.99 11.59
C VAL A 518 -11.94 -0.24 11.70
N GLN A 519 -12.42 -0.76 10.57
CA GLN A 519 -13.25 -1.94 10.51
C GLN A 519 -12.48 -3.19 10.94
N SER A 520 -11.26 -3.39 10.43
CA SER A 520 -10.46 -4.57 10.80
C SER A 520 -9.99 -4.50 12.25
N TYR A 521 -9.59 -3.33 12.76
CA TYR A 521 -9.30 -3.14 14.19
C TYR A 521 -10.53 -3.49 15.05
N ASN A 522 -11.70 -2.92 14.71
CA ASN A 522 -12.94 -3.21 15.44
C ASN A 522 -13.32 -4.69 15.42
N ALA A 523 -12.97 -5.43 14.36
CA ALA A 523 -13.22 -6.88 14.30
C ALA A 523 -12.53 -7.64 15.45
N TYR A 524 -11.28 -7.30 15.78
CA TYR A 524 -10.55 -7.88 16.92
C TYR A 524 -11.17 -7.45 18.25
N GLU A 525 -11.51 -6.17 18.40
CA GLU A 525 -12.10 -5.65 19.64
C GLU A 525 -13.46 -6.32 19.92
N ASP A 526 -14.35 -6.36 18.92
CA ASP A 526 -15.67 -6.98 19.03
C ASP A 526 -15.58 -8.49 19.26
N PHE A 527 -14.56 -9.15 18.70
CA PHE A 527 -14.28 -10.56 18.97
C PHE A 527 -13.88 -10.77 20.44
N ALA A 528 -12.96 -9.97 20.98
CA ALA A 528 -12.57 -10.02 22.38
C ALA A 528 -13.74 -9.71 23.33
N ARG A 529 -14.59 -8.72 22.99
CA ARG A 529 -15.82 -8.37 23.74
C ARG A 529 -16.86 -9.49 23.77
N LYS A 530 -16.79 -10.44 22.85
CA LYS A 530 -17.65 -11.64 22.83
C LYS A 530 -17.02 -12.84 23.57
N GLY A 531 -15.88 -12.65 24.23
CA GLY A 531 -15.17 -13.68 24.98
C GLY A 531 -14.23 -14.52 24.13
N GLY A 532 -13.88 -14.05 22.92
CA GLY A 532 -12.83 -14.67 22.11
C GLY A 532 -11.43 -14.43 22.68
N ASN A 533 -10.50 -15.35 22.42
CA ASN A 533 -9.11 -15.23 22.86
C ASN A 533 -8.22 -14.66 21.76
N LEU A 534 -7.38 -13.68 22.09
CA LEU A 534 -6.45 -13.05 21.14
C LEU A 534 -5.00 -13.46 21.43
N MET A 535 -4.24 -13.79 20.39
CA MET A 535 -2.80 -13.96 20.45
C MET A 535 -2.12 -12.97 19.51
N TYR A 536 -1.51 -11.94 20.08
CA TYR A 536 -0.68 -10.99 19.34
C TYR A 536 0.75 -11.50 19.29
N LEU A 537 1.10 -12.17 18.19
CA LEU A 537 2.37 -12.88 18.02
C LEU A 537 3.36 -12.12 17.13
N GLY A 538 3.32 -10.80 17.20
CA GLY A 538 4.12 -9.90 16.38
C GLY A 538 4.66 -8.71 17.14
N GLY A 539 5.26 -7.77 16.40
CA GLY A 539 5.71 -6.45 16.85
C GLY A 539 5.21 -5.38 15.87
N ASN A 540 5.34 -4.11 16.25
CA ASN A 540 4.81 -2.94 15.53
C ASN A 540 3.38 -3.15 15.00
N GLY A 541 2.52 -3.65 15.87
CA GLY A 541 1.14 -3.97 15.52
C GLY A 541 0.20 -2.81 15.72
N PHE A 542 -0.77 -2.68 14.82
CA PHE A 542 -1.88 -1.73 14.93
C PHE A 542 -1.40 -0.29 15.11
N TYR A 543 -0.37 0.08 14.37
CA TYR A 543 0.37 1.32 14.54
C TYR A 543 -0.19 2.44 13.67
N TRP A 544 -0.21 2.22 12.35
CA TRP A 544 -0.72 3.18 11.38
C TRP A 544 -2.20 2.99 11.11
N VAL A 545 -2.91 4.11 11.04
CA VAL A 545 -4.26 4.16 10.48
C VAL A 545 -4.15 3.95 8.98
N SER A 546 -4.88 2.97 8.45
CA SER A 546 -5.04 2.75 7.03
C SER A 546 -6.51 2.83 6.61
N ALA A 547 -6.74 3.01 5.31
CA ALA A 547 -8.07 3.00 4.73
C ALA A 547 -8.09 2.19 3.42
N VAL A 548 -9.20 1.50 3.19
CA VAL A 548 -9.56 0.92 1.90
C VAL A 548 -11.01 1.29 1.60
N ASP A 549 -11.39 1.24 0.33
CA ASP A 549 -12.77 1.42 -0.13
C ASP A 549 -13.30 0.10 -0.71
N THR A 550 -14.55 -0.23 -0.41
CA THR A 550 -15.21 -1.47 -0.85
C THR A 550 -15.29 -1.57 -2.36
N ALA A 551 -15.36 -0.46 -3.10
CA ALA A 551 -15.38 -0.50 -4.56
C ALA A 551 -13.99 -0.82 -5.17
N ARG A 552 -12.91 -0.59 -4.42
CA ARG A 552 -11.51 -0.80 -4.83
C ARG A 552 -10.69 -1.45 -3.70
N PRO A 553 -11.05 -2.66 -3.27
CA PRO A 553 -10.45 -3.28 -2.09
C PRO A 553 -8.97 -3.62 -2.27
N TRP A 554 -8.44 -3.59 -3.50
CA TRP A 554 -7.02 -3.77 -3.78
C TRP A 554 -6.16 -2.54 -3.44
N ARG A 555 -6.77 -1.36 -3.25
CA ARG A 555 -6.08 -0.08 -3.05
C ARG A 555 -6.06 0.30 -1.57
N LEU A 556 -4.86 0.36 -0.99
CA LEU A 556 -4.61 0.80 0.38
C LEU A 556 -4.21 2.28 0.38
N GLU A 557 -4.85 3.07 1.26
CA GLU A 557 -4.44 4.45 1.58
C GLU A 557 -3.76 4.52 2.95
N VAL A 558 -2.60 5.16 2.99
CA VAL A 558 -1.90 5.52 4.23
C VAL A 558 -1.44 6.97 4.16
N ARG A 559 -1.70 7.74 5.22
CA ARG A 559 -1.29 9.15 5.32
C ARG A 559 -0.49 9.41 6.59
N ARG A 560 0.83 9.51 6.45
CA ARG A 560 1.75 9.74 7.58
C ARG A 560 1.81 11.20 7.97
N GLY A 561 1.61 11.45 9.26
CA GLY A 561 1.64 12.79 9.87
C GLY A 561 3.01 13.16 10.41
N ASP A 562 3.04 13.96 11.47
CA ASP A 562 4.26 14.42 12.15
C ASP A 562 4.66 13.56 13.37
N GLN A 563 3.90 12.51 13.67
CA GLN A 563 4.21 11.48 14.67
C GLN A 563 4.53 10.15 13.97
N GLY A 564 5.26 9.28 14.64
CA GLY A 564 5.57 7.92 14.20
C GLY A 564 6.85 7.77 13.35
N VAL A 565 7.39 6.56 13.32
CA VAL A 565 8.57 6.19 12.50
C VAL A 565 8.22 6.21 11.02
N ARG A 566 8.87 7.06 10.23
CA ARG A 566 8.44 7.35 8.84
C ARG A 566 9.60 7.82 7.95
N SER A 567 9.54 7.47 6.67
CA SER A 567 10.48 7.89 5.61
C SER A 567 10.14 9.27 5.01
N TYR A 568 8.88 9.72 5.12
CA TYR A 568 8.43 11.05 4.71
C TYR A 568 7.32 11.58 5.62
N THR A 569 6.96 12.86 5.48
CA THR A 569 5.89 13.51 6.24
C THR A 569 4.94 14.26 5.31
N LEU A 570 3.63 13.99 5.40
CA LEU A 570 2.64 14.80 4.68
C LEU A 570 2.40 16.14 5.38
N PRO A 571 2.14 17.21 4.61
CA PRO A 571 1.77 18.50 5.17
C PRO A 571 0.47 18.38 5.96
N GLY A 572 0.32 19.20 7.02
CA GLY A 572 -0.83 19.23 7.93
C GLY A 572 -2.21 18.98 7.29
N PRO A 573 -2.61 19.77 6.27
CA PRO A 573 -3.95 19.66 5.67
C PRO A 573 -4.17 18.42 4.80
N GLU A 574 -3.15 17.60 4.57
CA GLU A 574 -3.22 16.44 3.66
C GLU A 574 -3.14 15.12 4.46
N ARG A 575 -3.42 15.17 5.76
CA ARG A 575 -3.37 14.02 6.69
C ARG A 575 -4.71 13.32 6.90
N ILE A 576 -5.80 13.86 6.33
CA ILE A 576 -7.12 13.22 6.35
C ILE A 576 -7.24 12.31 5.14
N MET A 577 -7.62 11.05 5.37
CA MET A 577 -7.80 10.02 4.33
C MET A 577 -8.79 10.50 3.28
N SER A 578 -8.43 10.40 2.01
CA SER A 578 -9.33 10.72 0.90
C SER A 578 -10.43 9.68 0.75
N LEU A 579 -10.15 8.40 1.00
CA LEU A 579 -11.12 7.32 0.82
C LEU A 579 -12.24 7.33 1.86
N THR A 580 -11.98 7.81 3.08
CA THR A 580 -12.93 7.69 4.20
C THR A 580 -13.24 9.00 4.91
N GLY A 581 -12.49 10.08 4.64
CA GLY A 581 -12.64 11.34 5.36
C GLY A 581 -12.22 11.28 6.84
N THR A 582 -11.46 10.24 7.23
CA THR A 582 -11.01 10.06 8.61
C THR A 582 -9.56 10.52 8.80
N GLN A 583 -9.19 10.90 10.02
CA GLN A 583 -7.83 11.29 10.34
C GLN A 583 -6.86 10.10 10.19
N GLY A 584 -5.80 10.30 9.39
CA GLY A 584 -4.67 9.38 9.28
C GLY A 584 -3.67 9.51 10.44
N GLY A 585 -2.42 9.12 10.20
CA GLY A 585 -1.39 9.07 11.25
C GLY A 585 -1.51 7.82 12.14
N LEU A 586 -1.15 7.96 13.42
CA LEU A 586 -1.10 6.83 14.36
C LEU A 586 -2.44 6.55 15.03
N TRP A 587 -2.73 5.27 15.28
CA TRP A 587 -3.83 4.87 16.16
C TRP A 587 -3.67 5.42 17.59
N LYS A 588 -2.42 5.55 18.07
CA LYS A 588 -2.09 6.24 19.33
C LYS A 588 -2.60 7.69 19.32
N SER A 589 -2.43 8.41 18.22
CA SER A 589 -2.93 9.79 18.06
C SER A 589 -4.45 9.88 17.99
N ARG A 590 -5.14 8.77 17.70
CA ARG A 590 -6.60 8.64 17.77
C ARG A 590 -7.10 8.16 19.15
N GLY A 591 -6.21 8.04 20.14
CA GLY A 591 -6.57 7.52 21.46
C GLY A 591 -6.89 6.02 21.47
N ARG A 592 -6.41 5.26 20.48
CA ARG A 592 -6.66 3.81 20.32
C ARG A 592 -5.37 3.03 20.05
N SER A 593 -4.31 3.34 20.79
CA SER A 593 -3.06 2.55 20.74
C SER A 593 -3.33 1.07 21.01
N SER A 594 -2.52 0.18 20.41
CA SER A 594 -2.55 -1.26 20.68
C SER A 594 -2.41 -1.63 22.15
N HIS A 595 -1.85 -0.74 22.99
CA HIS A 595 -1.87 -0.90 24.45
C HIS A 595 -3.27 -1.27 24.97
N GLY A 596 -4.32 -0.63 24.48
CA GLY A 596 -5.68 -0.84 24.97
C GLY A 596 -6.25 -2.22 24.69
N LEU A 597 -5.94 -2.82 23.53
CA LEU A 597 -6.47 -4.13 23.12
C LEU A 597 -5.49 -5.28 23.35
N PHE A 598 -4.21 -5.08 23.01
CA PHE A 598 -3.18 -6.12 23.11
C PHE A 598 -2.29 -5.96 24.34
N GLY A 599 -2.50 -4.94 25.17
CA GLY A 599 -1.70 -4.68 26.36
C GLY A 599 -0.34 -4.05 26.07
N ILE A 600 0.14 -4.08 24.83
CA ILE A 600 1.44 -3.58 24.39
C ILE A 600 1.32 -2.78 23.10
N SER A 601 2.30 -1.91 22.82
CA SER A 601 2.38 -1.15 21.56
C SER A 601 3.83 -0.84 21.19
N PHE A 602 4.05 -0.58 19.90
CA PHE A 602 5.36 -0.28 19.32
C PHE A 602 6.12 0.78 20.11
N CYS A 603 7.38 0.47 20.44
CA CYS A 603 8.23 1.34 21.24
C CYS A 603 9.65 1.52 20.69
N ALA A 604 10.15 0.57 19.88
CA ALA A 604 11.49 0.67 19.33
C ALA A 604 11.71 -0.23 18.11
N GLU A 605 12.67 0.12 17.26
CA GLU A 605 13.11 -0.67 16.10
C GLU A 605 14.64 -0.75 16.03
N GLY A 606 15.18 -1.79 15.39
CA GLY A 606 16.61 -1.91 15.17
C GLY A 606 17.02 -3.08 14.28
N ALA A 607 18.09 -2.89 13.52
CA ALA A 607 18.62 -3.91 12.61
C ALA A 607 19.59 -4.91 13.24
N GLY A 608 20.00 -4.68 14.48
CA GLY A 608 20.88 -5.57 15.22
C GLY A 608 20.28 -6.96 15.47
N PRO A 609 21.08 -7.89 16.04
CA PRO A 609 20.55 -9.18 16.49
C PRO A 609 19.50 -8.96 17.58
N GLY A 610 18.41 -9.71 17.50
CA GLY A 610 17.44 -9.78 18.58
C GLY A 610 18.03 -10.42 19.85
N VAL A 611 17.32 -10.30 20.96
CA VAL A 611 17.70 -10.80 22.28
C VAL A 611 16.60 -11.73 22.84
N PRO A 612 16.90 -12.61 23.80
CA PRO A 612 15.89 -13.45 24.42
C PRO A 612 15.00 -12.68 25.40
N PHE A 613 13.94 -13.34 25.86
CA PHE A 613 13.12 -12.93 26.98
C PHE A 613 13.52 -13.65 28.26
N LYS A 614 13.39 -12.95 29.39
CA LYS A 614 13.49 -13.50 30.73
C LYS A 614 12.16 -13.37 31.45
N ARG A 615 11.71 -14.44 32.11
CA ARG A 615 10.50 -14.43 32.94
C ARG A 615 10.62 -13.41 34.07
N THR A 616 9.55 -12.67 34.32
CA THR A 616 9.46 -11.76 35.47
C THR A 616 9.13 -12.54 36.74
N GLU A 617 9.25 -11.90 37.91
CA GLU A 617 8.80 -12.49 39.18
C GLU A 617 7.31 -12.90 39.13
N LYS A 618 6.46 -12.06 38.51
CA LYS A 618 5.04 -12.40 38.32
C LYS A 618 4.85 -13.57 37.37
N GLY A 619 5.59 -13.63 36.25
CA GLY A 619 5.54 -14.77 35.31
C GLY A 619 6.10 -16.08 35.87
N LEU A 620 6.75 -16.05 37.03
CA LEU A 620 7.19 -17.21 37.79
C LEU A 620 6.14 -17.75 38.79
N GLY A 621 4.99 -17.07 38.89
CA GLY A 621 3.86 -17.45 39.74
C GLY A 621 3.14 -18.73 39.26
N PRO A 622 2.53 -19.49 40.18
CA PRO A 622 1.86 -20.76 39.89
C PRO A 622 0.71 -20.64 38.88
N GLU A 623 0.04 -19.49 38.83
CA GLU A 623 -1.06 -19.21 37.91
C GLU A 623 -0.65 -19.15 36.43
N PHE A 624 0.66 -19.04 36.15
CA PHE A 624 1.24 -19.03 34.80
C PHE A 624 2.06 -20.28 34.48
N GLU A 625 2.09 -21.29 35.35
CA GLU A 625 2.85 -22.52 35.07
C GLU A 625 2.38 -23.24 33.81
N TRP A 626 1.10 -23.14 33.47
CA TRP A 626 0.52 -23.78 32.28
C TRP A 626 1.13 -23.27 30.97
N MET A 627 1.49 -21.98 30.86
CA MET A 627 2.09 -21.44 29.62
C MET A 627 3.56 -21.86 29.49
N PHE A 628 4.27 -22.02 30.60
CA PHE A 628 5.68 -22.42 30.63
C PHE A 628 5.89 -23.93 30.87
N LYS A 629 4.85 -24.75 30.67
CA LYS A 629 4.97 -26.20 30.79
C LYS A 629 6.07 -26.73 29.87
N ASP A 630 6.93 -27.58 30.42
CA ASP A 630 8.11 -28.17 29.77
C ASP A 630 9.21 -27.14 29.40
N ILE A 631 9.20 -25.95 30.01
CA ILE A 631 10.25 -24.92 29.90
C ILE A 631 10.83 -24.68 31.30
N SER A 632 12.15 -24.67 31.43
CA SER A 632 12.77 -24.54 32.76
C SER A 632 12.61 -23.13 33.34
N ARG A 633 12.56 -23.00 34.68
CA ARG A 633 12.34 -21.70 35.36
C ARG A 633 13.41 -20.66 35.05
N GLU A 634 14.66 -21.08 34.90
CA GLU A 634 15.82 -20.23 34.62
C GLU A 634 16.15 -20.09 33.13
N GLU A 635 15.38 -20.76 32.27
CA GLU A 635 15.63 -20.78 30.82
C GLU A 635 15.23 -19.45 30.18
N LEU A 636 16.12 -18.92 29.34
CA LEU A 636 15.83 -17.76 28.51
C LEU A 636 15.00 -18.18 27.31
N ILE A 637 13.98 -17.41 26.97
CA ILE A 637 13.03 -17.76 25.92
C ILE A 637 13.47 -17.09 24.63
N GLY A 638 13.73 -17.90 23.60
CA GLY A 638 14.09 -17.41 22.27
C GLY A 638 15.49 -16.80 22.18
N GLU A 639 16.51 -17.50 22.67
CA GLU A 639 17.92 -17.10 22.49
C GLU A 639 18.35 -17.13 21.01
N PHE A 640 17.68 -17.92 20.19
CA PHE A 640 18.00 -18.14 18.79
C PHE A 640 16.80 -17.94 17.87
N GLY A 641 17.08 -17.72 16.59
CA GLY A 641 16.13 -17.33 15.57
C GLY A 641 16.84 -16.78 14.34
N LEU A 642 16.11 -16.72 13.22
CA LEU A 642 16.65 -16.21 11.94
C LEU A 642 16.99 -14.71 11.96
N GLY A 643 16.70 -14.01 13.06
CA GLY A 643 17.07 -12.61 13.31
C GLY A 643 17.87 -12.39 14.59
N GLY A 644 18.54 -13.43 15.11
CA GLY A 644 19.06 -13.45 16.47
C GLY A 644 18.01 -13.96 17.45
N GLY A 645 17.88 -13.34 18.62
CA GLY A 645 16.85 -13.69 19.60
C GLY A 645 15.42 -13.27 19.21
N ALA A 646 14.45 -13.78 19.95
CA ALA A 646 13.02 -13.63 19.69
C ALA A 646 12.51 -12.20 19.87
N SER A 647 13.20 -11.33 20.61
CA SER A 647 12.92 -9.90 20.72
C SER A 647 13.81 -9.10 19.77
N GLY A 648 13.30 -8.60 18.66
CA GLY A 648 14.09 -7.79 17.72
C GLY A 648 13.33 -7.43 16.44
N ASP A 649 14.03 -6.77 15.52
CA ASP A 649 13.43 -6.04 14.39
C ASP A 649 12.64 -4.84 14.93
N GLU A 650 11.32 -4.96 15.08
CA GLU A 650 10.48 -3.95 15.72
C GLU A 650 9.76 -4.55 16.93
N ILE A 651 9.72 -3.82 18.05
CA ILE A 651 9.30 -4.34 19.37
C ILE A 651 8.31 -3.43 20.10
N ASP A 652 7.48 -4.07 20.93
CA ASP A 652 6.36 -3.46 21.65
C ASP A 652 6.48 -3.67 23.17
N SER A 653 6.08 -2.66 23.94
CA SER A 653 6.16 -2.70 25.41
C SER A 653 4.81 -2.41 26.08
N PHE A 654 4.69 -2.84 27.34
CA PHE A 654 3.52 -2.58 28.19
C PHE A 654 3.65 -1.23 28.90
N ASP A 655 2.60 -0.42 28.88
CA ASP A 655 2.57 0.87 29.58
C ASP A 655 1.15 1.27 30.02
N LEU A 656 0.91 1.28 31.33
CA LEU A 656 -0.35 1.72 31.94
C LEU A 656 -0.65 3.20 31.64
N ALA A 657 0.37 4.05 31.51
CA ALA A 657 0.17 5.46 31.18
C ALA A 657 -0.35 5.65 29.75
N CYS A 658 -0.06 4.70 28.86
CA CYS A 658 -0.58 4.65 27.50
C CYS A 658 -1.89 3.83 27.35
N GLY A 659 -2.44 3.32 28.45
CA GLY A 659 -3.74 2.66 28.48
C GLY A 659 -3.71 1.13 28.45
N SER A 660 -2.57 0.50 28.76
CA SER A 660 -2.53 -0.94 28.97
C SER A 660 -3.50 -1.39 30.08
N PRO A 661 -4.11 -2.59 30.01
CA PRO A 661 -5.06 -3.08 31.01
C PRO A 661 -4.42 -3.19 32.41
N THR A 662 -5.13 -2.73 33.43
CA THR A 662 -4.64 -2.77 34.83
C THR A 662 -4.53 -4.18 35.41
N ASN A 663 -5.23 -5.14 34.82
CA ASN A 663 -5.11 -6.57 35.14
C ASN A 663 -4.06 -7.29 34.27
N GLY A 664 -3.34 -6.57 33.41
CA GLY A 664 -2.27 -7.14 32.60
C GLY A 664 -1.04 -7.50 33.41
N VAL A 665 -0.47 -8.65 33.09
CA VAL A 665 0.74 -9.17 33.72
C VAL A 665 1.82 -9.34 32.65
N ILE A 666 2.93 -8.62 32.81
CA ILE A 666 4.16 -8.87 32.07
C ILE A 666 4.76 -10.16 32.63
N VAL A 667 4.62 -11.28 31.91
CA VAL A 667 5.11 -12.59 32.33
C VAL A 667 6.58 -12.81 31.96
N ALA A 668 7.06 -12.15 30.91
CA ALA A 668 8.47 -12.10 30.54
C ALA A 668 8.79 -10.77 29.84
N THR A 669 10.05 -10.36 29.87
CA THR A 669 10.52 -9.14 29.21
C THR A 669 11.88 -9.39 28.56
N SER A 670 12.22 -8.68 27.50
CA SER A 670 13.49 -8.83 26.79
C SER A 670 14.68 -8.48 27.69
N THR A 671 15.85 -9.10 27.46
CA THR A 671 17.03 -8.95 28.34
C THR A 671 17.83 -7.65 28.13
N GLY A 672 17.24 -6.64 27.48
CA GLY A 672 17.91 -5.41 27.06
C GLY A 672 18.48 -5.49 25.65
N HIS A 673 18.47 -4.38 24.93
CA HIS A 673 18.82 -4.30 23.51
C HIS A 673 20.12 -3.51 23.27
N PRO A 674 20.88 -3.82 22.19
CA PRO A 674 22.04 -3.02 21.81
C PRO A 674 21.64 -1.64 21.26
N ASP A 675 22.61 -0.74 21.15
CA ASP A 675 22.42 0.62 20.61
C ASP A 675 22.06 0.66 19.11
N ASP A 676 22.01 -0.49 18.45
CA ASP A 676 21.41 -0.65 17.12
C ASP A 676 19.87 -0.54 17.13
N PHE A 677 19.26 -0.54 18.33
CA PHE A 677 17.83 -0.26 18.51
C PHE A 677 17.61 1.18 18.95
N GLY A 678 16.69 1.87 18.28
CA GLY A 678 16.25 3.23 18.57
C GLY A 678 14.79 3.29 19.03
N ILE A 679 14.51 4.17 19.99
CA ILE A 679 13.15 4.42 20.48
C ILE A 679 12.31 5.19 19.45
N VAL A 680 11.00 4.92 19.40
CA VAL A 680 10.06 5.62 18.52
C VAL A 680 9.87 7.09 18.93
N PRO A 681 9.69 8.02 17.96
CA PRO A 681 9.68 9.46 18.23
C PRO A 681 8.52 9.92 19.13
N GLU A 682 7.37 9.26 19.09
CA GLU A 682 6.16 9.60 19.86
C GLU A 682 6.20 9.15 21.33
N ILE A 683 7.31 8.57 21.79
CA ILE A 683 7.59 8.30 23.21
C ILE A 683 8.62 9.31 23.76
N VAL A 684 9.40 9.97 22.89
CA VAL A 684 10.44 10.90 23.30
C VAL A 684 9.89 12.31 23.48
N ASN A 685 10.10 12.87 24.67
CA ASN A 685 9.78 14.27 24.97
C ASN A 685 11.07 15.12 25.04
N PHE A 686 10.93 16.44 25.12
CA PHE A 686 12.06 17.34 25.29
C PHE A 686 12.64 17.21 26.72
N PRO A 687 13.98 17.10 26.89
CA PRO A 687 15.00 17.03 25.84
C PRO A 687 15.14 15.63 25.23
N ILE A 688 15.39 15.57 23.91
CA ILE A 688 15.64 14.34 23.15
C ILE A 688 16.98 13.75 23.60
N THR A 689 16.94 12.79 24.52
CA THR A 689 18.12 12.13 25.11
C THR A 689 17.77 10.67 25.43
N ALA A 690 18.79 9.83 25.60
CA ALA A 690 18.63 8.41 25.97
C ALA A 690 17.72 7.62 25.00
N THR A 691 18.02 7.68 23.70
CA THR A 691 17.17 7.15 22.63
C THR A 691 17.62 5.81 22.06
N LEU A 692 18.72 5.25 22.55
CA LEU A 692 19.29 3.98 22.06
C LEU A 692 19.21 2.88 23.14
N GLY A 693 19.28 1.62 22.71
CA GLY A 693 19.01 0.43 23.53
C GLY A 693 19.70 0.38 24.90
N THR A 694 20.98 0.78 25.01
CA THR A 694 21.71 0.76 26.30
C THR A 694 21.48 2.00 27.17
N GLN A 695 20.80 3.01 26.63
CA GLN A 695 20.63 4.31 27.27
C GLN A 695 19.31 4.43 28.04
N THR A 696 18.32 3.58 27.74
CA THR A 696 16.98 3.64 28.31
C THR A 696 16.39 2.25 28.54
N ASN A 697 15.51 2.13 29.55
CA ASN A 697 14.74 0.91 29.82
C ASN A 697 13.41 0.87 29.03
N GLU A 698 13.13 1.91 28.24
CA GLU A 698 11.91 1.96 27.41
C GLU A 698 12.00 1.11 26.14
N ILE A 699 13.22 0.78 25.70
CA ILE A 699 13.45 -0.14 24.58
C ILE A 699 13.43 -1.56 25.13
N ARG A 700 12.26 -2.20 25.06
CA ARG A 700 12.04 -3.57 25.50
C ARG A 700 10.88 -4.20 24.76
N SER A 701 10.85 -5.53 24.76
CA SER A 701 9.71 -6.31 24.33
C SER A 701 9.10 -7.01 25.54
N ASP A 702 7.79 -6.87 25.75
CA ASP A 702 7.08 -7.45 26.89
C ASP A 702 6.11 -8.56 26.45
N ILE A 703 6.24 -9.74 27.04
CA ILE A 703 5.23 -10.79 26.94
C ILE A 703 4.16 -10.52 27.99
N VAL A 704 2.93 -10.25 27.55
CA VAL A 704 1.81 -9.83 28.39
C VAL A 704 0.65 -10.80 28.30
N TYR A 705 0.03 -11.06 29.44
CA TYR A 705 -1.21 -11.81 29.54
C TYR A 705 -2.26 -11.03 30.36
N TYR A 706 -3.51 -11.01 29.90
CA TYR A 706 -4.64 -10.50 30.68
C TYR A 706 -5.96 -11.18 30.31
N GLU A 707 -6.93 -11.19 31.22
CA GLU A 707 -8.28 -11.71 31.00
C GLU A 707 -9.26 -10.60 30.62
N THR A 708 -10.16 -10.89 29.69
CA THR A 708 -11.21 -9.95 29.25
C THR A 708 -12.46 -10.11 30.10
N ASP A 709 -13.26 -9.04 30.21
CA ASP A 709 -14.51 -9.02 30.99
C ASP A 709 -15.52 -10.09 30.53
N ALA A 710 -15.49 -10.45 29.23
CA ALA A 710 -16.35 -11.46 28.65
C ALA A 710 -15.86 -12.92 28.85
N GLY A 711 -14.78 -13.13 29.62
CA GLY A 711 -14.21 -14.44 29.93
C GLY A 711 -13.27 -15.03 28.86
N GLY A 712 -12.81 -14.19 27.91
CA GLY A 712 -11.69 -14.52 27.02
C GLY A 712 -10.36 -14.07 27.62
N ALA A 713 -9.28 -14.22 26.87
CA ALA A 713 -7.96 -13.76 27.28
C ALA A 713 -7.14 -13.21 26.10
N VAL A 714 -6.15 -12.38 26.42
CA VAL A 714 -5.19 -11.86 25.45
C VAL A 714 -3.79 -12.24 25.88
N PHE A 715 -3.02 -12.77 24.95
CA PHE A 715 -1.60 -13.07 25.08
C PHE A 715 -0.82 -12.34 23.99
N SER A 716 0.22 -11.60 24.37
CA SER A 716 0.98 -10.74 23.46
C SER A 716 2.47 -10.94 23.68
N VAL A 717 3.28 -10.93 22.61
CA VAL A 717 4.74 -11.18 22.69
C VAL A 717 5.62 -9.96 22.37
N GLY A 718 5.11 -9.03 21.55
CA GLY A 718 5.72 -7.72 21.31
C GLY A 718 6.98 -7.70 20.45
N SER A 719 7.11 -8.58 19.46
CA SER A 719 8.27 -8.64 18.58
C SER A 719 7.96 -9.29 17.23
N ILE A 720 8.40 -8.66 16.13
CA ILE A 720 8.30 -9.25 14.78
C ILE A 720 9.12 -10.55 14.69
N ASN A 721 10.27 -10.61 15.37
CA ASN A 721 11.16 -11.78 15.36
C ASN A 721 10.53 -13.04 15.97
N TRP A 722 9.36 -12.98 16.63
CA TRP A 722 8.75 -14.14 17.28
C TRP A 722 8.60 -15.33 16.33
N TYR A 723 8.11 -15.12 15.10
CA TYR A 723 7.97 -16.18 14.10
C TYR A 723 9.31 -16.71 13.59
N CYS A 724 10.32 -15.86 13.48
CA CYS A 724 11.68 -16.24 13.11
C CYS A 724 12.37 -17.11 14.18
N SER A 725 12.06 -16.91 15.46
CA SER A 725 12.52 -17.79 16.55
C SER A 725 11.66 -19.02 16.72
N LEU A 726 10.34 -18.91 16.49
CA LEU A 726 9.42 -20.03 16.51
C LEU A 726 9.81 -21.09 15.47
N GLY A 727 10.15 -20.67 14.25
CA GLY A 727 10.60 -21.56 13.18
C GLY A 727 11.99 -22.15 13.38
N TRP A 728 12.80 -21.63 14.30
CA TRP A 728 14.18 -22.06 14.49
C TRP A 728 14.30 -23.56 14.80
N ASP A 729 15.21 -24.25 14.13
CA ASP A 729 15.56 -25.66 14.33
C ASP A 729 14.34 -26.61 14.22
N ASP A 730 13.56 -26.46 13.13
CA ASP A 730 12.34 -27.25 12.86
C ASP A 730 11.35 -27.27 14.04
N TYR A 731 11.13 -26.09 14.64
CA TYR A 731 10.23 -25.87 15.77
C TYR A 731 10.64 -26.59 17.07
N GLN A 732 11.88 -27.08 17.17
CA GLN A 732 12.42 -27.74 18.38
C GLN A 732 13.02 -26.72 19.36
N ASN A 733 12.22 -25.78 19.81
CA ASN A 733 12.67 -24.69 20.68
C ASN A 733 11.57 -24.25 21.66
N ASN A 734 11.96 -23.43 22.65
CA ASN A 734 11.05 -22.99 23.72
C ASN A 734 10.02 -21.93 23.28
N VAL A 735 10.26 -21.18 22.20
CA VAL A 735 9.29 -20.23 21.63
C VAL A 735 8.12 -20.98 21.00
N ALA A 736 8.42 -22.02 20.22
CA ALA A 736 7.43 -22.93 19.65
C ALA A 736 6.63 -23.63 20.76
N LYS A 737 7.30 -24.10 21.82
CA LYS A 737 6.66 -24.77 22.95
C LYS A 737 5.73 -23.85 23.75
N LEU A 738 6.17 -22.64 24.06
CA LEU A 738 5.35 -21.63 24.73
C LEU A 738 4.11 -21.28 23.89
N THR A 739 4.31 -21.06 22.59
CA THR A 739 3.21 -20.78 21.65
C THR A 739 2.20 -21.93 21.62
N GLU A 740 2.66 -23.19 21.57
CA GLU A 740 1.82 -24.38 21.62
C GLU A 740 0.96 -24.42 22.89
N ASN A 741 1.60 -24.24 24.06
CA ASN A 741 0.93 -24.28 25.36
C ASN A 741 -0.20 -23.23 25.42
N VAL A 742 0.04 -22.02 24.91
CA VAL A 742 -0.97 -20.95 24.89
C VAL A 742 -2.14 -21.26 23.97
N ILE A 743 -1.90 -21.72 22.75
CA ILE A 743 -2.98 -22.08 21.83
C ILE A 743 -3.87 -23.18 22.43
N ARG A 744 -3.26 -24.23 22.98
CA ARG A 744 -4.00 -25.36 23.55
C ARG A 744 -4.80 -24.98 24.78
N GLU A 745 -4.26 -24.15 25.66
CA GLU A 745 -5.01 -23.65 26.81
C GLU A 745 -6.20 -22.78 26.37
N PHE A 746 -6.00 -21.87 25.41
CA PHE A 746 -7.08 -21.01 24.91
C PHE A 746 -8.21 -21.82 24.26
N MET A 747 -7.88 -22.86 23.48
CA MET A 747 -8.86 -23.81 22.96
C MET A 747 -9.59 -24.55 24.09
N SER A 748 -8.87 -25.07 25.08
CA SER A 748 -9.46 -25.80 26.21
C SER A 748 -10.41 -24.94 27.05
N ARG A 749 -10.05 -23.68 27.32
CA ARG A 749 -10.89 -22.73 28.05
C ARG A 749 -12.19 -22.46 27.31
N ALA A 750 -12.11 -22.27 25.99
CA ALA A 750 -13.29 -22.02 25.17
C ALA A 750 -14.27 -23.20 25.16
N GLU A 751 -13.77 -24.44 25.10
CA GLU A 751 -14.59 -25.65 25.22
C GLU A 751 -15.30 -25.74 26.58
N LYS A 752 -14.59 -25.47 27.68
CA LYS A 752 -15.15 -25.44 29.04
C LYS A 752 -16.23 -24.36 29.18
N ASN A 753 -15.97 -23.17 28.65
CA ASN A 753 -16.92 -22.04 28.68
C ASN A 753 -18.19 -22.35 27.86
N ALA A 754 -18.05 -23.01 26.71
CA ALA A 754 -19.18 -23.45 25.90
C ALA A 754 -20.02 -24.52 26.64
N ALA A 755 -19.37 -25.49 27.29
CA ALA A 755 -20.05 -26.51 28.10
C ALA A 755 -20.80 -25.92 29.29
N ALA A 756 -20.24 -24.91 29.97
CA ALA A 756 -20.89 -24.23 31.08
C ALA A 756 -22.13 -23.43 30.65
N LYS A 757 -22.11 -22.80 29.46
CA LYS A 757 -23.26 -22.06 28.90
C LYS A 757 -24.38 -22.96 28.38
N GLY A 758 -24.06 -24.20 27.94
CA GLY A 758 -25.03 -25.18 27.42
C GLY A 758 -25.93 -25.86 28.47
N GLY A 759 -25.80 -25.51 29.75
CA GLY A 759 -26.52 -26.14 30.86
C GLY A 759 -27.88 -25.54 31.20
N VAL A 760 -28.79 -25.34 30.24
CA VAL A 760 -30.24 -25.19 30.54
C VAL A 760 -31.06 -25.80 29.40
N VAL A 761 -31.32 -27.10 29.46
CA VAL A 761 -32.51 -27.68 28.84
C VAL A 761 -33.60 -27.63 29.90
N VAL A 762 -34.50 -26.65 29.82
CA VAL A 762 -35.73 -26.67 30.63
C VAL A 762 -36.59 -27.81 30.09
N THR A 763 -36.59 -28.94 30.79
CA THR A 763 -37.69 -29.90 30.69
C THR A 763 -38.84 -29.36 31.52
N SER A 764 -39.93 -28.98 30.87
CA SER A 764 -41.27 -29.00 31.47
C SER A 764 -42.09 -30.09 30.81
#